data_AF-A0A5J6HGX2-F1
#
_entry.id   AF-A0A5J6HGX2-F1
#
_cell.length_a   1.000
_cell.length_b   1.000
_cell.length_c   1.000
_cell.angle_alpha   90.00
_cell.angle_beta   90.00
_cell.angle_gamma   90.00
#
_symmetry.space_group_name_H-M   'P 1'
#
loop_
_entity.id
_entity.type
_entity.pdbx_description
1 polymer ?
#
loop_
_entity_poly.entity_id
_entity_poly.type
_entity_poly.pdbx_seq_one_letter_code
_entity_poly.pdbx_strand_id
1 'polypeptide(L)'
;MPEPHPCPRSTRSTRPAVSTALLLALTALLALLVPSALPTTAAHAAEPECAPLALAPFGDPGGAVGRAKVAPDGSACHTFTATEAGLHLIPLDSGNNKTYVQVNAGAKKIDCADDICDLPEAGDYTVRVSNNGWEEADTAVTVVPLGDTRGCAESVGTSWDRPTDPRTAVSALQVGCQPFDAEPGDRVRLTHGSEVYGDSAAWITDATGHRICDAPEEGENSCVLPGKGPYRVLSRVTYTEKGFPAAYAVKVRRLNNAQGCPSSPVRPYGPLEAQEFTKTPCFTVTAEKAGRYLIDSVNGKTATEKPVRVYDSSGKTVCRTTDDGCHLPTAGTYTAVLDGPSPFHDTPSGLVVLDSASGRGCVKADMGSHRGELSADGQYDCLELATPENARVAALTALDASGVDPAVEVLDSEGVRRCGAERLAAGDCALTGTAPYRALVHADGNPRTGPYAVALHRTDAANDCPVLPAGSFTADGAKAAFSTGNGVFSRCLTIPADAHSSREVLQLVATSGDVPARFSVLDSAGKRVCERYATTNGWVVCPLTPGTAHTVLVTGRDKAAEYTLTRRDVTSTASSAGCAKTSAAKVGGPSVKGPYDTPGSLRCHQVTTSAAGDVLHVDVRDALGTANIMVLDGDGAMECSWRNRSCAVTGSTTHQVLVQTPANLKAAPEYRLDALRVATADGPAAECAKVPSVAYGYGPVTGTLDESHTAVCAVLPTSRNDFFDAEISDTTGSPEKAVPALYNSSWTNGCYGVSRGGYQCGVNESPDTPKKPSVLVLGLPEKASATSYRATLKCSSARCGDEKVTVTGLTPTTAPSGTKPTLTVTGTALHPDFTVRLTQARKTLTATTKSVSADNRRLKATLDLTDIPAGEWHISVYANGQYQLGTFTVTEPELTNTTTPKITGTATVGSEVTADPGTWSPTPSSYTYQWKADGETIEGATAAAYKIPAKYLDKKLSVTVTAHAASRNATATSTPVTIAKGAAPRATKKPEITGTAKVGKTLKTTKGTWSPAPGTYSYQWYANGTKITGATKPSLVLKSAQHGKKITAKVTAHRPGHLDGKATSKATGTVTR
;
A
#
# COMPACT_ATOMS: atom_id res chain seq x y z
N MET A 1 -14.15 16.81 0.70
CA MET A 1 -14.76 15.68 1.42
C MET A 1 -15.56 14.90 0.40
N PRO A 2 -15.34 13.60 0.20
CA PRO A 2 -16.19 12.82 -0.69
C PRO A 2 -17.45 12.34 0.05
N GLU A 3 -18.60 12.53 -0.57
CA GLU A 3 -19.92 12.08 -0.11
C GLU A 3 -20.05 10.54 -0.10
N PRO A 4 -20.99 10.00 0.69
CA PRO A 4 -21.10 8.57 0.98
C PRO A 4 -21.92 7.82 -0.09
N HIS A 5 -21.38 6.68 -0.52
CA HIS A 5 -22.09 5.71 -1.36
C HIS A 5 -23.27 5.06 -0.61
N PRO A 6 -24.41 4.80 -1.27
CA PRO A 6 -25.52 4.06 -0.67
C PRO A 6 -25.22 2.55 -0.61
N CYS A 7 -25.41 1.96 0.57
CA CYS A 7 -25.37 0.50 0.78
C CYS A 7 -26.44 -0.23 -0.06
N PRO A 8 -26.12 -1.38 -0.69
CA PRO A 8 -27.11 -2.19 -1.37
C PRO A 8 -27.97 -2.99 -0.37
N ARG A 9 -29.29 -2.94 -0.59
CA ARG A 9 -30.31 -3.75 0.08
C ARG A 9 -30.02 -5.25 -0.10
N SER A 10 -30.00 -6.00 0.99
CA SER A 10 -29.90 -7.46 0.94
C SER A 10 -31.14 -8.05 0.28
N THR A 11 -30.95 -8.69 -0.88
CA THR A 11 -31.96 -9.54 -1.50
C THR A 11 -32.13 -10.81 -0.66
N ARG A 12 -33.33 -10.99 -0.10
CA ARG A 12 -33.76 -12.24 0.54
C ARG A 12 -33.73 -13.35 -0.51
N SER A 13 -32.84 -14.31 -0.31
CA SER A 13 -32.84 -15.59 -1.01
C SER A 13 -34.07 -16.39 -0.61
N THR A 14 -34.99 -16.57 -1.55
CA THR A 14 -36.05 -17.57 -1.50
C THR A 14 -35.47 -18.94 -1.88
N ARG A 15 -35.62 -19.93 -1.00
CA ARG A 15 -35.53 -21.36 -1.38
C ARG A 15 -36.68 -22.16 -0.74
N PRO A 16 -37.17 -23.20 -1.44
CA PRO A 16 -38.49 -23.77 -1.24
C PRO A 16 -38.52 -24.89 -0.18
N ALA A 17 -39.72 -25.15 0.32
CA ALA A 17 -40.07 -26.31 1.15
C ALA A 17 -40.36 -27.56 0.29
N VAL A 18 -40.54 -28.70 0.98
CA VAL A 18 -41.01 -30.06 0.54
C VAL A 18 -39.83 -31.00 0.17
N SER A 19 -39.63 -32.21 0.68
CA SER A 19 -40.27 -33.11 1.67
C SER A 19 -39.35 -34.30 1.91
N THR A 20 -39.30 -34.91 3.11
CA THR A 20 -39.41 -36.38 3.30
C THR A 20 -39.51 -36.77 4.78
N ALA A 21 -40.39 -37.73 5.05
CA ALA A 21 -40.71 -38.34 6.34
C ALA A 21 -39.97 -39.69 6.54
N LEU A 22 -40.14 -40.30 7.73
CA LEU A 22 -39.60 -41.56 8.30
C LEU A 22 -38.22 -41.38 8.99
N LEU A 23 -37.95 -41.82 10.24
CA LEU A 23 -38.43 -43.00 10.97
C LEU A 23 -38.20 -42.82 12.49
N LEU A 24 -39.10 -43.37 13.31
CA LEU A 24 -39.02 -43.55 14.76
C LEU A 24 -38.12 -44.74 15.16
N ALA A 25 -37.66 -44.72 16.43
CA ALA A 25 -37.36 -45.84 17.34
C ALA A 25 -35.89 -46.22 17.60
N LEU A 26 -35.41 -45.82 18.79
CA LEU A 26 -34.61 -46.54 19.82
C LEU A 26 -33.90 -45.42 20.61
N THR A 27 -34.27 -45.10 21.85
CA THR A 27 -33.80 -45.86 23.01
C THR A 27 -34.66 -45.56 24.25
N ALA A 28 -35.34 -46.59 24.73
CA ALA A 28 -35.80 -46.70 26.12
C ALA A 28 -35.44 -48.12 26.57
N LEU A 29 -34.54 -48.26 27.55
CA LEU A 29 -34.60 -49.21 28.67
C LEU A 29 -33.32 -49.10 29.52
N LEU A 30 -33.49 -49.35 30.83
CA LEU A 30 -32.60 -49.10 31.98
C LEU A 30 -32.71 -47.65 32.51
N ALA A 31 -33.28 -47.36 33.69
CA ALA A 31 -33.41 -48.20 34.87
C ALA A 31 -34.56 -47.73 35.79
N LEU A 32 -35.31 -48.70 36.29
CA LEU A 32 -36.17 -48.63 37.48
C LEU A 32 -35.66 -49.71 38.43
N LEU A 33 -35.28 -49.33 39.67
CA LEU A 33 -35.39 -50.07 40.95
C LEU A 33 -34.52 -49.40 42.08
N VAL A 34 -35.13 -48.41 42.78
CA VAL A 34 -35.17 -47.97 44.22
C VAL A 34 -34.24 -48.72 45.24
N PRO A 35 -33.70 -48.16 46.37
CA PRO A 35 -34.38 -47.20 47.29
C PRO A 35 -33.59 -46.18 48.18
N SER A 36 -34.36 -45.23 48.74
CA SER A 36 -34.27 -44.56 50.08
C SER A 36 -33.26 -43.45 50.45
N ALA A 37 -33.84 -42.37 51.01
CA ALA A 37 -33.40 -41.48 52.11
C ALA A 37 -32.84 -40.07 51.77
N LEU A 38 -33.60 -39.05 52.21
CA LEU A 38 -33.27 -37.62 52.35
C LEU A 38 -32.18 -37.39 53.42
N PRO A 39 -31.54 -36.19 53.43
CA PRO A 39 -32.05 -35.04 54.21
C PRO A 39 -32.08 -33.74 53.35
N THR A 40 -33.17 -32.97 53.23
CA THR A 40 -33.58 -31.80 54.08
C THR A 40 -32.38 -31.14 54.80
N THR A 41 -31.98 -29.89 54.64
CA THR A 41 -32.62 -28.62 54.28
C THR A 41 -31.52 -27.61 53.88
N ALA A 42 -31.73 -26.79 52.86
CA ALA A 42 -31.18 -25.43 52.83
C ALA A 42 -32.37 -24.49 52.66
N ALA A 43 -32.56 -23.61 53.64
CA ALA A 43 -33.65 -22.67 53.73
C ALA A 43 -33.79 -21.82 52.46
N HIS A 44 -35.01 -21.71 51.93
CA HIS A 44 -35.37 -20.52 51.16
C HIS A 44 -35.26 -19.34 52.11
N ALA A 45 -34.29 -18.45 51.87
CA ALA A 45 -34.33 -17.12 52.46
C ALA A 45 -35.66 -16.47 52.06
N ALA A 46 -36.35 -15.88 53.03
CA ALA A 46 -37.52 -15.05 52.77
C ALA A 46 -37.16 -13.94 51.77
N GLU A 47 -38.06 -13.63 50.84
CA GLU A 47 -37.91 -12.46 49.96
C GLU A 47 -37.74 -11.20 50.83
N PRO A 48 -36.85 -10.27 50.46
CA PRO A 48 -36.72 -9.01 51.18
C PRO A 48 -38.05 -8.24 51.14
N GLU A 49 -38.45 -7.71 52.30
CA GLU A 49 -39.66 -6.90 52.45
C GLU A 49 -39.54 -5.63 51.58
N CYS A 50 -40.45 -5.46 50.60
CA CYS A 50 -40.41 -4.32 49.67
C CYS A 50 -40.76 -3.02 50.38
N ALA A 51 -40.04 -1.94 50.09
CA ALA A 51 -40.27 -0.64 50.73
C ALA A 51 -41.55 0.04 50.18
N PRO A 52 -42.39 0.66 51.03
CA PRO A 52 -43.60 1.33 50.55
C PRO A 52 -43.28 2.56 49.68
N LEU A 53 -44.09 2.80 48.65
CA LEU A 53 -44.01 3.89 47.68
C LEU A 53 -45.40 4.50 47.50
N ALA A 54 -45.51 5.82 47.75
CA ALA A 54 -46.75 6.56 47.49
C ALA A 54 -46.91 6.87 46.00
N LEU A 55 -48.16 7.04 45.55
CA LEU A 55 -48.46 7.58 44.22
C LEU A 55 -48.09 9.07 44.15
N ALA A 56 -47.33 9.47 43.13
CA ALA A 56 -46.93 10.85 42.91
C ALA A 56 -48.04 11.64 42.18
N PRO A 57 -48.24 12.93 42.50
CA PRO A 57 -49.04 13.82 41.66
C PRO A 57 -48.29 14.17 40.36
N PHE A 58 -48.96 14.82 39.41
CA PHE A 58 -48.25 15.49 38.33
C PHE A 58 -47.38 16.65 38.88
N GLY A 59 -46.27 16.94 38.22
CA GLY A 59 -45.27 17.91 38.71
C GLY A 59 -44.19 17.26 39.56
N ASP A 60 -43.71 17.97 40.60
CA ASP A 60 -42.67 17.48 41.50
C ASP A 60 -43.17 16.25 42.28
N PRO A 61 -42.54 15.06 42.14
CA PRO A 61 -42.94 13.87 42.88
C PRO A 61 -42.69 13.99 44.40
N GLY A 62 -41.87 14.96 44.85
CA GLY A 62 -41.57 15.18 46.26
C GLY A 62 -41.03 13.92 46.94
N GLY A 63 -41.71 13.49 48.01
CA GLY A 63 -41.36 12.27 48.75
C GLY A 63 -41.83 10.96 48.11
N ALA A 64 -42.63 10.99 47.05
CA ALA A 64 -43.18 9.82 46.37
C ALA A 64 -42.16 9.20 45.37
N VAL A 65 -40.94 8.97 45.86
CA VAL A 65 -39.82 8.42 45.07
C VAL A 65 -39.20 7.25 45.80
N GLY A 66 -39.25 6.07 45.20
CA GLY A 66 -38.54 4.89 45.66
C GLY A 66 -37.09 4.95 45.20
N ARG A 67 -36.15 5.04 46.14
CA ARG A 67 -34.71 5.06 45.81
C ARG A 67 -34.06 3.76 46.27
N ALA A 68 -33.20 3.21 45.43
CA ALA A 68 -32.41 2.02 45.75
C ALA A 68 -31.08 2.02 45.01
N LYS A 69 -30.05 1.50 45.67
CA LYS A 69 -28.81 1.08 45.02
C LYS A 69 -28.96 -0.37 44.59
N VAL A 70 -28.87 -0.63 43.29
CA VAL A 70 -29.08 -1.96 42.71
C VAL A 70 -27.76 -2.48 42.16
N ALA A 71 -27.20 -3.50 42.82
CA ALA A 71 -25.98 -4.18 42.38
C ALA A 71 -26.15 -4.84 40.98
N PRO A 72 -25.05 -5.17 40.28
CA PRO A 72 -25.08 -5.97 39.05
C PRO A 72 -25.88 -7.26 39.21
N ASP A 73 -26.74 -7.57 38.24
CA ASP A 73 -27.69 -8.71 38.25
C ASP A 73 -28.63 -8.74 39.49
N GLY A 74 -28.76 -7.61 40.18
CA GLY A 74 -29.61 -7.43 41.37
C GLY A 74 -30.97 -6.83 41.05
N SER A 75 -31.86 -6.85 42.05
CA SER A 75 -33.14 -6.12 41.99
C SER A 75 -33.50 -5.51 43.33
N ALA A 76 -34.19 -4.37 43.30
CA ALA A 76 -34.87 -3.76 44.44
C ALA A 76 -36.38 -3.69 44.16
N CYS A 77 -37.20 -3.69 45.20
CA CYS A 77 -38.65 -3.62 45.04
C CYS A 77 -39.31 -2.59 45.96
N HIS A 78 -40.39 -2.01 45.46
CA HIS A 78 -41.26 -1.10 46.19
C HIS A 78 -42.72 -1.51 46.04
N THR A 79 -43.54 -1.34 47.08
CA THR A 79 -44.99 -1.61 47.06
C THR A 79 -45.78 -0.33 47.02
N PHE A 80 -46.82 -0.26 46.20
CA PHE A 80 -47.73 0.88 46.12
C PHE A 80 -49.17 0.41 46.00
N THR A 81 -50.12 1.22 46.47
CA THR A 81 -51.55 0.93 46.35
C THR A 81 -52.17 1.81 45.26
N ALA A 82 -52.67 1.19 44.20
CA ALA A 82 -53.47 1.87 43.19
C ALA A 82 -54.89 2.10 43.75
N THR A 83 -55.35 3.35 43.75
CA THR A 83 -56.66 3.70 44.31
C THR A 83 -57.83 3.38 43.38
N GLU A 84 -57.56 3.29 42.08
CA GLU A 84 -58.53 3.00 41.01
C GLU A 84 -57.86 2.18 39.89
N ALA A 85 -58.67 1.50 39.07
CA ALA A 85 -58.20 0.87 37.84
C ALA A 85 -57.82 1.94 36.79
N GLY A 86 -56.83 1.66 35.95
CA GLY A 86 -56.46 2.49 34.81
C GLY A 86 -54.96 2.67 34.62
N LEU A 87 -54.59 3.59 33.73
CA LEU A 87 -53.21 3.80 33.29
C LEU A 87 -52.36 4.49 34.36
N HIS A 88 -51.21 3.91 34.65
CA HIS A 88 -50.20 4.44 35.54
C HIS A 88 -48.84 4.47 34.84
N LEU A 89 -48.17 5.62 34.86
CA LEU A 89 -46.83 5.78 34.31
C LEU A 89 -45.79 5.55 35.41
N ILE A 90 -44.72 4.81 35.12
CA ILE A 90 -43.65 4.48 36.07
C ILE A 90 -42.31 5.02 35.57
N PRO A 91 -42.02 6.32 35.75
CA PRO A 91 -40.72 6.89 35.42
C PRO A 91 -39.60 6.22 36.23
N LEU A 92 -38.52 5.87 35.54
CA LEU A 92 -37.26 5.40 36.13
C LEU A 92 -36.14 6.40 35.78
N ASP A 93 -35.34 6.75 36.79
CA ASP A 93 -34.09 7.50 36.66
C ASP A 93 -32.96 6.65 37.25
N SER A 94 -31.94 6.34 36.46
CA SER A 94 -30.95 5.31 36.83
C SER A 94 -29.54 5.51 36.29
N GLY A 95 -29.24 6.63 35.62
CA GLY A 95 -27.90 6.95 35.08
C GLY A 95 -27.32 5.98 34.05
N ASN A 96 -27.92 4.80 33.83
CA ASN A 96 -27.49 3.76 32.89
C ASN A 96 -28.68 3.12 32.15
N ASN A 97 -28.49 2.73 30.89
CA ASN A 97 -29.53 2.12 30.05
C ASN A 97 -29.69 0.60 30.29
N LYS A 98 -29.26 0.09 31.44
CA LYS A 98 -29.25 -1.35 31.76
C LYS A 98 -30.17 -1.73 32.92
N THR A 99 -30.88 -0.75 33.46
CA THR A 99 -31.92 -0.91 34.46
C THR A 99 -33.31 -0.83 33.82
N TYR A 100 -34.26 -1.58 34.37
CA TYR A 100 -35.63 -1.61 33.88
C TYR A 100 -36.61 -1.89 35.02
N VAL A 101 -37.86 -1.46 34.83
CA VAL A 101 -38.96 -1.66 35.77
C VAL A 101 -39.86 -2.81 35.36
N GLN A 102 -40.38 -3.53 36.35
CA GLN A 102 -41.43 -4.52 36.19
C GLN A 102 -42.48 -4.33 37.28
N VAL A 103 -43.74 -4.17 36.89
CA VAL A 103 -44.88 -4.09 37.83
C VAL A 103 -45.57 -5.44 37.95
N ASN A 104 -45.93 -5.83 39.18
CA ASN A 104 -46.62 -7.09 39.47
C ASN A 104 -47.82 -6.86 40.39
N ALA A 105 -48.90 -7.63 40.18
CA ALA A 105 -49.99 -7.84 41.13
C ALA A 105 -49.80 -9.21 41.78
N GLY A 106 -49.33 -9.25 43.03
CA GLY A 106 -48.82 -10.48 43.63
C GLY A 106 -47.72 -11.12 42.77
N ALA A 107 -47.87 -12.39 42.41
CA ALA A 107 -46.93 -13.11 41.54
C ALA A 107 -47.14 -12.84 40.03
N LYS A 108 -48.20 -12.13 39.63
CA LYS A 108 -48.56 -11.90 38.23
C LYS A 108 -47.92 -10.61 37.71
N LYS A 109 -47.11 -10.71 36.65
CA LYS A 109 -46.57 -9.55 35.93
C LYS A 109 -47.68 -8.78 35.20
N ILE A 110 -47.68 -7.47 35.35
CA ILE A 110 -48.49 -6.53 34.57
C ILE A 110 -47.74 -6.18 33.30
N ASP A 111 -48.45 -6.16 32.16
CA ASP A 111 -47.89 -5.76 30.89
C ASP A 111 -47.87 -4.24 30.79
N CYS A 112 -46.71 -3.68 30.43
CA CYS A 112 -46.48 -2.25 30.42
C CYS A 112 -45.76 -1.88 29.13
N ALA A 113 -46.28 -0.88 28.43
CA ALA A 113 -45.71 -0.34 27.20
C ALA A 113 -45.18 1.07 27.45
N ASP A 114 -43.93 1.35 27.06
CA ASP A 114 -43.27 2.66 27.22
C ASP A 114 -43.40 3.25 28.63
N ASP A 115 -43.14 2.42 29.66
CA ASP A 115 -43.29 2.73 31.09
C ASP A 115 -44.73 2.95 31.58
N ILE A 116 -45.76 2.79 30.73
CA ILE A 116 -47.18 2.90 31.09
C ILE A 116 -47.76 1.52 31.31
N CYS A 117 -48.31 1.28 32.50
CA CYS A 117 -49.01 0.04 32.85
C CYS A 117 -50.52 0.30 32.98
N ASP A 118 -51.32 -0.58 32.40
CA ASP A 118 -52.77 -0.61 32.63
C ASP A 118 -53.07 -1.50 33.85
N LEU A 119 -53.43 -0.86 34.97
CA LEU A 119 -53.72 -1.56 36.21
C LEU A 119 -55.21 -1.95 36.24
N PRO A 120 -55.55 -3.26 36.28
CA PRO A 120 -56.92 -3.71 36.03
C PRO A 120 -57.92 -3.41 37.15
N GLU A 121 -57.45 -3.18 38.38
CA GLU A 121 -58.29 -2.94 39.55
C GLU A 121 -57.56 -2.08 40.60
N ALA A 122 -58.32 -1.55 41.57
CA ALA A 122 -57.72 -0.92 42.75
C ALA A 122 -57.12 -2.00 43.66
N GLY A 123 -55.90 -1.79 44.19
CA GLY A 123 -55.23 -2.78 45.03
C GLY A 123 -53.73 -2.54 45.18
N ASP A 124 -53.06 -3.49 45.84
CA ASP A 124 -51.62 -3.42 46.11
C ASP A 124 -50.81 -4.04 44.96
N TYR A 125 -49.82 -3.28 44.50
CA TYR A 125 -48.91 -3.64 43.42
C TYR A 125 -47.46 -3.51 43.89
N THR A 126 -46.57 -4.23 43.21
CA THR A 126 -45.12 -4.16 43.45
C THR A 126 -44.41 -3.71 42.18
N VAL A 127 -43.62 -2.63 42.27
CA VAL A 127 -42.65 -2.25 41.24
C VAL A 127 -41.28 -2.80 41.60
N ARG A 128 -40.69 -3.59 40.71
CA ARG A 128 -39.34 -4.14 40.83
C ARG A 128 -38.43 -3.43 39.84
N VAL A 129 -37.35 -2.84 40.35
CA VAL A 129 -36.27 -2.26 39.54
C VAL A 129 -35.14 -3.27 39.48
N SER A 130 -34.77 -3.73 38.28
CA SER A 130 -33.72 -4.72 38.07
C SER A 130 -32.56 -4.12 37.28
N ASN A 131 -31.33 -4.51 37.60
CA ASN A 131 -30.11 -4.03 36.95
C ASN A 131 -29.42 -5.18 36.21
N ASN A 132 -29.49 -5.21 34.88
CA ASN A 132 -28.74 -6.16 34.05
C ASN A 132 -27.36 -5.60 33.63
N GLY A 133 -26.92 -4.52 34.28
CA GLY A 133 -25.62 -3.89 34.08
C GLY A 133 -24.53 -4.56 34.91
N TRP A 134 -23.28 -4.18 34.63
CA TRP A 134 -22.08 -4.77 35.24
C TRP A 134 -21.57 -3.90 36.41
N GLU A 135 -22.22 -2.75 36.64
CA GLU A 135 -21.93 -1.78 37.69
C GLU A 135 -23.15 -1.58 38.59
N GLU A 136 -22.92 -1.17 39.85
CA GLU A 136 -23.99 -0.73 40.75
C GLU A 136 -24.69 0.50 40.17
N ALA A 137 -26.03 0.52 40.22
CA ALA A 137 -26.84 1.64 39.74
C ALA A 137 -27.58 2.32 40.89
N ASP A 138 -27.42 3.65 41.00
CA ASP A 138 -28.31 4.49 41.81
C ASP A 138 -29.62 4.67 41.05
N THR A 139 -30.70 4.09 41.56
CA THR A 139 -32.01 4.09 40.91
C THR A 139 -33.02 4.88 41.73
N ALA A 140 -33.90 5.59 41.01
CA ALA A 140 -35.05 6.27 41.57
C ALA A 140 -36.27 5.99 40.68
N VAL A 141 -37.40 5.60 41.28
CA VAL A 141 -38.63 5.26 40.58
C VAL A 141 -39.83 5.96 41.22
N THR A 142 -40.81 6.36 40.43
CA THR A 142 -42.09 6.90 40.92
C THR A 142 -43.25 6.26 40.16
N VAL A 143 -44.48 6.42 40.66
CA VAL A 143 -45.70 5.91 40.03
C VAL A 143 -46.72 7.04 39.96
N VAL A 144 -47.12 7.41 38.74
CA VAL A 144 -48.04 8.53 38.47
C VAL A 144 -49.34 8.00 37.86
N PRO A 145 -50.49 8.13 38.55
CA PRO A 145 -51.80 7.76 37.99
C PRO A 145 -52.19 8.76 36.88
N LEU A 146 -52.37 8.29 35.64
CA LEU A 146 -52.59 9.18 34.49
C LEU A 146 -54.01 9.75 34.41
N GLY A 147 -54.98 9.10 35.05
CA GLY A 147 -56.37 9.59 35.15
C GLY A 147 -56.58 10.71 36.18
N ASP A 148 -55.60 10.95 37.05
CA ASP A 148 -55.66 11.99 38.09
C ASP A 148 -55.59 13.41 37.48
N THR A 149 -55.83 14.45 38.29
CA THR A 149 -55.63 15.86 37.91
C THR A 149 -54.79 16.63 38.95
N ARG A 150 -54.44 16.01 40.08
CA ARG A 150 -53.59 16.62 41.10
C ARG A 150 -52.24 17.01 40.51
N GLY A 151 -51.91 18.29 40.63
CA GLY A 151 -50.66 18.86 40.13
C GLY A 151 -50.63 19.20 38.63
N CYS A 152 -51.74 19.01 37.91
CA CYS A 152 -51.90 19.60 36.58
C CYS A 152 -51.91 21.13 36.66
N ALA A 153 -51.31 21.79 35.67
CA ALA A 153 -51.37 23.24 35.53
C ALA A 153 -52.75 23.72 35.03
N GLU A 154 -52.98 25.04 35.03
CA GLU A 154 -54.23 25.65 34.51
C GLU A 154 -54.39 25.42 33.01
N SER A 155 -55.63 25.31 32.51
CA SER A 155 -55.90 25.14 31.07
C SER A 155 -55.39 26.33 30.25
N VAL A 156 -54.86 26.07 29.05
CA VAL A 156 -54.39 27.09 28.10
C VAL A 156 -55.10 26.98 26.76
N GLY A 157 -55.25 28.12 26.07
CA GLY A 157 -55.76 28.15 24.69
C GLY A 157 -54.71 27.78 23.64
N THR A 158 -55.17 27.59 22.40
CA THR A 158 -54.36 27.10 21.26
C THR A 158 -53.95 28.17 20.24
N SER A 159 -54.09 29.47 20.56
CA SER A 159 -53.75 30.58 19.66
C SER A 159 -52.23 30.74 19.45
N TRP A 160 -51.80 31.16 18.26
CA TRP A 160 -50.39 31.27 17.86
C TRP A 160 -49.65 32.47 18.43
N ASP A 161 -50.35 33.57 18.70
CA ASP A 161 -49.82 34.80 19.31
C ASP A 161 -49.53 34.64 20.82
N ARG A 162 -49.88 33.50 21.42
CA ARG A 162 -49.53 33.22 22.81
C ARG A 162 -48.01 33.05 22.97
N PRO A 163 -47.41 33.71 23.98
CA PRO A 163 -45.98 33.56 24.26
C PRO A 163 -45.62 32.14 24.68
N THR A 164 -44.33 31.82 24.63
CA THR A 164 -43.78 30.61 25.25
C THR A 164 -43.80 30.77 26.76
N ASP A 165 -44.48 29.85 27.45
CA ASP A 165 -44.52 29.81 28.91
C ASP A 165 -43.55 28.72 29.42
N PRO A 166 -42.31 29.07 29.82
CA PRO A 166 -41.36 28.11 30.39
C PRO A 166 -41.84 27.54 31.72
N ARG A 167 -41.52 26.28 31.97
CA ARG A 167 -41.75 25.51 33.19
C ARG A 167 -40.44 24.95 33.70
N THR A 168 -40.44 24.53 34.95
CA THR A 168 -39.27 23.91 35.58
C THR A 168 -39.54 22.43 35.86
N ALA A 169 -38.70 21.57 35.31
CA ALA A 169 -38.63 20.16 35.68
C ALA A 169 -37.60 20.01 36.81
N VAL A 170 -37.99 19.47 37.97
CA VAL A 170 -37.09 19.36 39.13
C VAL A 170 -36.30 18.05 39.17
N SER A 171 -36.70 17.05 38.37
CA SER A 171 -36.00 15.77 38.21
C SER A 171 -36.43 15.04 36.93
N ALA A 172 -35.71 13.98 36.53
CA ALA A 172 -36.08 13.11 35.40
C ALA A 172 -37.36 12.28 35.64
N LEU A 173 -37.81 12.22 36.90
CA LEU A 173 -39.02 11.50 37.32
C LEU A 173 -40.29 12.34 37.22
N GLN A 174 -40.16 13.66 37.08
CA GLN A 174 -41.30 14.57 37.00
C GLN A 174 -42.09 14.32 35.71
N VAL A 175 -43.41 14.21 35.87
CA VAL A 175 -44.37 14.16 34.76
C VAL A 175 -45.20 15.43 34.81
N GLY A 176 -45.01 16.31 33.82
CA GLY A 176 -45.82 17.52 33.67
C GLY A 176 -47.19 17.19 33.07
N CYS A 177 -48.22 17.89 33.53
CA CYS A 177 -49.58 17.82 32.97
C CYS A 177 -50.08 19.23 32.63
N GLN A 178 -50.54 19.41 31.39
CA GLN A 178 -51.08 20.67 30.87
C GLN A 178 -52.41 20.46 30.15
N PRO A 179 -53.55 20.73 30.78
CA PRO A 179 -54.84 20.82 30.11
C PRO A 179 -54.84 21.94 29.04
N PHE A 180 -55.62 21.78 27.98
CA PHE A 180 -55.81 22.85 27.00
C PHE A 180 -57.22 22.85 26.41
N ASP A 181 -57.66 24.03 25.98
CA ASP A 181 -59.00 24.25 25.44
C ASP A 181 -58.99 23.99 23.93
N ALA A 182 -59.72 22.96 23.50
CA ALA A 182 -59.91 22.62 22.09
C ALA A 182 -61.25 21.90 21.88
N GLU A 183 -61.74 21.92 20.64
CA GLU A 183 -62.99 21.28 20.23
C GLU A 183 -62.71 19.94 19.53
N PRO A 184 -63.63 18.97 19.59
CA PRO A 184 -63.60 17.79 18.71
C PRO A 184 -63.37 18.18 17.25
N GLY A 185 -62.42 17.53 16.58
CA GLY A 185 -62.10 17.79 15.18
C GLY A 185 -61.09 18.91 14.95
N ASP A 186 -60.65 19.62 16.00
CA ASP A 186 -59.50 20.50 15.88
C ASP A 186 -58.25 19.72 15.51
N ARG A 187 -57.51 20.24 14.52
CA ARG A 187 -56.19 19.76 14.18
C ARG A 187 -55.15 20.60 14.90
N VAL A 188 -54.39 19.98 15.78
CA VAL A 188 -53.39 20.66 16.62
C VAL A 188 -51.99 20.16 16.33
N ARG A 189 -51.02 21.05 16.58
CA ARG A 189 -49.59 20.76 16.56
C ARG A 189 -49.02 20.91 17.96
N LEU A 190 -48.25 19.91 18.37
CA LEU A 190 -47.52 19.89 19.62
C LEU A 190 -46.03 20.15 19.37
N THR A 191 -45.48 21.18 19.99
CA THR A 191 -44.03 21.47 20.02
C THR A 191 -43.55 21.43 21.46
N HIS A 192 -42.41 20.80 21.72
CA HIS A 192 -41.85 20.69 23.06
C HIS A 192 -40.32 20.70 23.01
N GLY A 193 -39.69 21.05 24.13
CA GLY A 193 -38.24 21.10 24.23
C GLY A 193 -37.79 21.71 25.54
N SER A 194 -36.54 21.49 25.91
CA SER A 194 -35.83 22.23 26.96
C SER A 194 -35.20 23.52 26.42
N GLU A 195 -34.95 24.49 27.31
CA GLU A 195 -34.32 25.77 26.95
C GLU A 195 -32.85 25.60 26.51
N VAL A 196 -32.19 24.61 27.11
CA VAL A 196 -30.83 24.15 26.78
C VAL A 196 -30.90 22.74 26.20
N TYR A 197 -29.80 22.20 25.67
CA TYR A 197 -29.82 20.87 25.07
C TYR A 197 -30.27 19.80 26.09
N GLY A 198 -31.19 18.93 25.68
CA GLY A 198 -31.79 17.92 26.55
C GLY A 198 -32.82 17.05 25.84
N ASP A 199 -33.11 15.89 26.45
CA ASP A 199 -34.14 14.98 25.99
C ASP A 199 -35.44 15.28 26.71
N SER A 200 -36.46 15.61 25.91
CA SER A 200 -37.82 15.81 26.40
C SER A 200 -38.79 15.10 25.48
N ALA A 201 -39.89 14.64 26.06
CA ALA A 201 -40.99 14.02 25.34
C ALA A 201 -42.29 14.71 25.76
N ALA A 202 -43.21 14.89 24.83
CA ALA A 202 -44.56 15.31 25.13
C ALA A 202 -45.57 14.62 24.21
N TRP A 203 -46.74 14.31 24.75
CA TRP A 203 -47.84 13.68 24.01
C TRP A 203 -49.18 14.16 24.54
N ILE A 204 -50.22 14.04 23.72
CA ILE A 204 -51.57 14.45 24.09
C ILE A 204 -52.30 13.22 24.67
N THR A 205 -53.14 13.43 25.67
CA THR A 205 -53.98 12.41 26.30
C THR A 205 -55.42 12.90 26.44
N ASP A 206 -56.36 11.95 26.54
CA ASP A 206 -57.71 12.22 27.03
C ASP A 206 -57.76 12.29 28.58
N ALA A 207 -58.98 12.38 29.14
CA ALA A 207 -59.17 12.48 30.58
C ALA A 207 -58.73 11.24 31.39
N THR A 208 -58.60 10.08 30.76
CA THR A 208 -58.22 8.80 31.37
C THR A 208 -56.72 8.53 31.31
N GLY A 209 -55.97 9.40 30.62
CA GLY A 209 -54.53 9.24 30.40
C GLY A 209 -54.20 8.44 29.14
N HIS A 210 -55.20 7.97 28.40
CA HIS A 210 -54.98 7.32 27.11
C HIS A 210 -54.38 8.32 26.15
N ARG A 211 -53.24 7.94 25.55
CA ARG A 211 -52.58 8.77 24.55
C ARG A 211 -53.49 8.91 23.33
N ILE A 212 -53.74 10.16 22.97
CA ILE A 212 -54.39 10.53 21.73
C ILE A 212 -53.29 11.12 20.85
N CYS A 213 -53.27 10.74 19.57
CA CYS A 213 -52.20 11.11 18.64
C CYS A 213 -50.87 10.36 18.86
N ASP A 214 -50.92 9.03 18.92
CA ASP A 214 -49.74 8.16 19.09
C ASP A 214 -48.71 8.28 17.95
N ALA A 215 -49.19 8.51 16.74
CA ALA A 215 -48.36 8.78 15.58
C ALA A 215 -48.89 10.00 14.81
N PRO A 216 -48.01 10.87 14.28
CA PRO A 216 -48.42 11.80 13.23
C PRO A 216 -49.10 11.02 12.10
N GLU A 217 -50.23 11.52 11.59
CA GLU A 217 -50.80 11.01 10.33
C GLU A 217 -49.69 11.06 9.26
N GLU A 218 -49.63 10.11 8.32
CA GLU A 218 -48.51 9.99 7.37
C GLU A 218 -48.11 11.35 6.76
N GLY A 219 -46.94 11.87 7.16
CA GLY A 219 -46.41 13.15 6.66
C GLY A 219 -46.97 14.42 7.34
N GLU A 220 -47.79 14.33 8.36
CA GLU A 220 -48.39 15.47 9.08
C GLU A 220 -47.83 15.59 10.49
N ASN A 221 -47.11 16.67 10.82
CA ASN A 221 -46.67 16.96 12.20
C ASN A 221 -47.83 17.54 13.05
N SER A 222 -49.01 16.94 12.94
CA SER A 222 -50.24 17.37 13.57
C SER A 222 -51.17 16.18 13.80
N CYS A 223 -52.21 16.37 14.61
CA CYS A 223 -53.25 15.37 14.78
C CYS A 223 -54.62 16.00 14.98
N VAL A 224 -55.67 15.26 14.60
CA VAL A 224 -57.07 15.64 14.82
C VAL A 224 -57.52 15.13 16.18
N LEU A 225 -58.06 16.02 17.02
CA LEU A 225 -58.49 15.68 18.37
C LEU A 225 -59.83 14.92 18.37
N PRO A 226 -59.88 13.69 18.95
CA PRO A 226 -61.09 12.87 18.99
C PRO A 226 -61.93 13.12 20.26
N GLY A 227 -63.27 13.02 20.14
CA GLY A 227 -64.16 13.11 21.30
C GLY A 227 -64.34 14.54 21.85
N LYS A 228 -64.95 14.69 23.03
CA LYS A 228 -65.32 16.01 23.60
C LYS A 228 -64.34 16.59 24.63
N GLY A 229 -63.15 16.00 24.76
CA GLY A 229 -62.19 16.35 25.83
C GLY A 229 -62.69 15.97 27.24
N PRO A 230 -62.01 16.43 28.31
CA PRO A 230 -60.86 17.34 28.31
C PRO A 230 -59.58 16.70 27.77
N TYR A 231 -58.77 17.49 27.06
CA TYR A 231 -57.47 17.08 26.52
C TYR A 231 -56.33 17.63 27.37
N ARG A 232 -55.24 16.86 27.46
CA ARG A 232 -54.06 17.24 28.25
C ARG A 232 -52.79 16.90 27.50
N VAL A 233 -51.78 17.77 27.56
CA VAL A 233 -50.41 17.41 27.21
C VAL A 233 -49.72 16.86 28.44
N LEU A 234 -49.23 15.64 28.35
CA LEU A 234 -48.27 15.10 29.29
C LEU A 234 -46.86 15.31 28.75
N SER A 235 -45.92 15.65 29.62
CA SER A 235 -44.55 15.95 29.23
C SER A 235 -43.52 15.45 30.24
N ARG A 236 -42.37 15.02 29.75
CA ARG A 236 -41.22 14.59 30.55
C ARG A 236 -39.95 15.24 30.02
N VAL A 237 -39.04 15.54 30.94
CA VAL A 237 -37.65 15.89 30.62
C VAL A 237 -36.80 14.81 31.26
N THR A 238 -36.14 13.97 30.46
CA THR A 238 -35.37 12.81 30.95
C THR A 238 -33.88 13.13 31.04
N TYR A 239 -33.39 14.09 30.26
CA TYR A 239 -32.00 14.52 30.28
C TYR A 239 -31.89 16.01 29.95
N THR A 240 -30.89 16.67 30.52
CA THR A 240 -30.46 18.00 30.09
C THR A 240 -28.99 18.21 30.41
N GLU A 241 -28.28 18.94 29.55
CA GLU A 241 -26.84 19.19 29.69
C GLU A 241 -26.49 19.96 30.97
N LYS A 242 -27.42 20.77 31.53
CA LYS A 242 -27.21 21.54 32.77
C LYS A 242 -27.73 20.84 34.03
N GLY A 243 -28.25 19.62 33.91
CA GLY A 243 -28.91 18.91 35.02
C GLY A 243 -30.23 19.54 35.45
N PHE A 244 -30.86 18.95 36.47
CA PHE A 244 -32.10 19.46 37.05
C PHE A 244 -31.81 20.42 38.23
N PRO A 245 -32.63 21.47 38.46
CA PRO A 245 -33.86 21.81 37.75
C PRO A 245 -33.63 22.35 36.33
N ALA A 246 -34.47 21.91 35.38
CA ALA A 246 -34.35 22.20 33.95
C ALA A 246 -35.54 23.02 33.44
N ALA A 247 -35.28 24.11 32.71
CA ALA A 247 -36.33 24.86 32.04
C ALA A 247 -36.80 24.15 30.76
N TYR A 248 -38.11 23.97 30.59
CA TYR A 248 -38.73 23.35 29.43
C TYR A 248 -40.07 24.00 29.08
N ALA A 249 -40.55 23.84 27.85
CA ALA A 249 -41.86 24.33 27.46
C ALA A 249 -42.58 23.34 26.55
N VAL A 250 -43.91 23.43 26.54
CA VAL A 250 -44.79 22.73 25.62
C VAL A 250 -45.75 23.74 25.00
N LYS A 251 -45.98 23.64 23.70
CA LYS A 251 -46.92 24.47 22.94
C LYS A 251 -47.88 23.57 22.17
N VAL A 252 -49.17 23.75 22.41
CA VAL A 252 -50.23 23.22 21.55
C VAL A 252 -50.82 24.37 20.76
N ARG A 253 -50.82 24.26 19.44
CA ARG A 253 -51.31 25.30 18.54
C ARG A 253 -52.26 24.71 17.50
N ARG A 254 -53.38 25.38 17.26
CA ARG A 254 -54.42 24.94 16.32
C ARG A 254 -54.04 25.31 14.89
N LEU A 255 -54.15 24.38 13.94
CA LEU A 255 -53.81 24.59 12.53
C LEU A 255 -55.03 24.91 11.66
N ASN A 256 -56.16 24.27 11.90
CA ASN A 256 -57.45 24.64 11.31
C ASN A 256 -57.95 25.93 11.98
N ASN A 257 -58.32 26.95 11.19
CA ASN A 257 -58.74 28.25 11.73
C ASN A 257 -57.72 28.88 12.71
N ALA A 258 -56.44 28.89 12.32
CA ALA A 258 -55.33 29.36 13.13
C ALA A 258 -55.51 30.83 13.58
N GLN A 259 -55.73 31.03 14.88
CA GLN A 259 -55.88 32.36 15.48
C GLN A 259 -54.52 32.95 15.85
N GLY A 260 -54.43 34.29 15.81
CA GLY A 260 -53.23 35.03 16.21
C GLY A 260 -52.10 35.08 15.19
N CYS A 261 -52.30 34.54 13.97
CA CYS A 261 -51.30 34.59 12.90
C CYS A 261 -51.44 35.90 12.10
N PRO A 262 -50.40 36.74 11.98
CA PRO A 262 -50.41 37.92 11.10
C PRO A 262 -50.60 37.55 9.62
N SER A 263 -51.21 38.45 8.85
CA SER A 263 -51.37 38.25 7.40
C SER A 263 -50.12 38.62 6.62
N SER A 264 -49.71 37.79 5.66
CA SER A 264 -48.72 38.14 4.65
C SER A 264 -49.36 38.21 3.25
N PRO A 265 -49.34 39.38 2.58
CA PRO A 265 -49.93 39.52 1.24
C PRO A 265 -49.04 38.90 0.16
N VAL A 266 -49.64 38.50 -0.96
CA VAL A 266 -48.91 38.16 -2.18
C VAL A 266 -48.33 39.44 -2.79
N ARG A 267 -47.01 39.48 -3.00
CA ARG A 267 -46.25 40.65 -3.49
C ARG A 267 -45.81 40.45 -4.95
N PRO A 268 -45.61 41.54 -5.73
CA PRO A 268 -44.93 41.46 -7.02
C PRO A 268 -43.41 41.22 -6.82
N TYR A 269 -42.72 40.84 -7.89
CA TYR A 269 -41.26 40.83 -7.92
C TYR A 269 -40.68 42.26 -7.85
N GLY A 270 -39.44 42.38 -7.41
CA GLY A 270 -38.73 43.65 -7.25
C GLY A 270 -38.77 44.20 -5.82
N PRO A 271 -38.51 45.51 -5.62
CA PRO A 271 -38.40 46.12 -4.31
C PRO A 271 -39.58 45.82 -3.39
N LEU A 272 -39.28 45.35 -2.18
CA LEU A 272 -40.28 45.04 -1.16
C LEU A 272 -40.49 46.24 -0.22
N GLU A 273 -41.74 46.49 0.16
CA GLU A 273 -42.04 47.39 1.28
C GLU A 273 -41.49 46.81 2.58
N ALA A 274 -41.08 47.69 3.51
CA ALA A 274 -40.59 47.27 4.81
C ALA A 274 -41.64 46.42 5.54
N GLN A 275 -41.23 45.22 5.95
CA GLN A 275 -42.08 44.27 6.69
C GLN A 275 -41.73 44.29 8.18
N GLU A 276 -42.73 44.19 9.05
CA GLU A 276 -42.51 44.01 10.48
C GLU A 276 -42.21 42.54 10.79
N PHE A 277 -41.07 42.30 11.44
CA PHE A 277 -40.71 40.95 11.90
C PHE A 277 -41.42 40.63 13.22
N THR A 278 -42.08 39.48 13.28
CA THR A 278 -42.81 39.01 14.46
C THR A 278 -42.14 37.78 15.09
N LYS A 279 -42.30 37.60 16.41
CA LYS A 279 -41.92 36.35 17.09
C LYS A 279 -42.98 35.26 16.94
N THR A 280 -44.17 35.58 16.42
CA THR A 280 -45.21 34.60 16.12
C THR A 280 -44.77 33.75 14.92
N PRO A 281 -44.54 32.43 15.07
CA PRO A 281 -44.00 31.60 14.00
C PRO A 281 -45.08 31.11 13.01
N CYS A 282 -46.10 31.95 12.76
CA CYS A 282 -47.26 31.62 11.93
C CYS A 282 -47.73 32.86 11.15
N PHE A 283 -48.19 32.65 9.92
CA PHE A 283 -48.76 33.68 9.05
C PHE A 283 -49.99 33.14 8.31
N THR A 284 -50.96 34.00 8.01
CA THR A 284 -52.02 33.68 7.05
C THR A 284 -51.65 34.18 5.66
N VAL A 285 -51.78 33.32 4.65
CA VAL A 285 -51.49 33.62 3.24
C VAL A 285 -52.77 33.47 2.43
N THR A 286 -53.18 34.51 1.71
CA THR A 286 -54.38 34.46 0.85
C THR A 286 -53.96 34.33 -0.61
N ALA A 287 -54.26 33.18 -1.21
CA ALA A 287 -54.05 32.93 -2.63
C ALA A 287 -55.31 33.29 -3.42
N GLU A 288 -55.18 34.16 -4.43
CA GLU A 288 -56.30 34.59 -5.28
C GLU A 288 -56.75 33.52 -6.28
N LYS A 289 -55.87 32.56 -6.60
CA LYS A 289 -56.10 31.48 -7.56
C LYS A 289 -55.28 30.24 -7.17
N ALA A 290 -55.62 29.11 -7.78
CA ALA A 290 -54.75 27.94 -7.77
C ALA A 290 -53.45 28.24 -8.54
N GLY A 291 -52.30 27.79 -8.05
CA GLY A 291 -51.03 28.10 -8.71
C GLY A 291 -49.79 27.74 -7.88
N ARG A 292 -48.62 28.07 -8.40
CA ARG A 292 -47.35 27.96 -7.68
C ARG A 292 -47.00 29.30 -7.04
N TYR A 293 -46.61 29.24 -5.79
CA TYR A 293 -46.21 30.39 -5.00
C TYR A 293 -44.83 30.12 -4.39
N LEU A 294 -43.95 31.10 -4.49
CA LEU A 294 -42.72 31.14 -3.71
C LEU A 294 -43.06 31.74 -2.35
N ILE A 295 -42.82 30.97 -1.29
CA ILE A 295 -43.18 31.33 0.08
C ILE A 295 -41.93 31.13 0.91
N ASP A 296 -41.27 32.19 1.37
CA ASP A 296 -39.98 32.10 2.06
C ASP A 296 -39.96 32.86 3.38
N SER A 297 -39.26 32.29 4.36
CA SER A 297 -39.03 32.94 5.64
C SER A 297 -37.88 33.94 5.57
N VAL A 298 -38.00 35.06 6.27
CA VAL A 298 -37.01 36.15 6.31
C VAL A 298 -36.82 36.60 7.74
N ASN A 299 -35.61 36.93 8.18
CA ASN A 299 -35.35 37.23 9.60
C ASN A 299 -34.38 38.39 9.86
N GLY A 300 -33.92 39.09 8.81
CA GLY A 300 -33.19 40.35 8.90
C GLY A 300 -31.83 40.32 9.61
N LYS A 301 -31.36 39.15 10.09
CA LYS A 301 -30.14 39.05 10.92
C LYS A 301 -29.28 37.79 10.70
N THR A 302 -29.84 36.67 10.24
CA THR A 302 -29.11 35.38 10.19
C THR A 302 -29.31 34.64 8.87
N ALA A 303 -28.32 33.84 8.47
CA ALA A 303 -28.38 33.01 7.26
C ALA A 303 -29.29 31.77 7.40
N THR A 304 -29.77 31.45 8.61
CA THR A 304 -30.64 30.30 8.86
C THR A 304 -32.09 30.66 8.54
N GLU A 305 -32.49 30.40 7.30
CA GLU A 305 -33.89 30.35 6.90
C GLU A 305 -34.59 29.19 7.59
N LYS A 306 -35.80 29.44 8.10
CA LYS A 306 -36.65 28.40 8.69
C LYS A 306 -37.47 27.77 7.58
N PRO A 307 -37.53 26.42 7.48
CA PRO A 307 -38.45 25.80 6.54
C PRO A 307 -39.87 26.25 6.85
N VAL A 308 -40.66 26.57 5.83
CA VAL A 308 -42.06 26.95 6.00
C VAL A 308 -42.91 25.74 5.61
N ARG A 309 -43.86 25.40 6.49
CA ARG A 309 -44.94 24.45 6.21
C ARG A 309 -46.22 25.23 5.98
N VAL A 310 -46.87 24.99 4.84
CA VAL A 310 -48.15 25.62 4.51
C VAL A 310 -49.26 24.59 4.68
N TYR A 311 -50.33 24.98 5.36
CA TYR A 311 -51.49 24.16 5.66
C TYR A 311 -52.74 24.76 5.02
N ASP A 312 -53.64 23.89 4.56
CA ASP A 312 -54.97 24.29 4.09
C ASP A 312 -55.90 24.67 5.27
N SER A 313 -57.16 25.02 4.95
CA SER A 313 -58.15 25.40 5.95
C SER A 313 -58.54 24.28 6.92
N SER A 314 -58.30 23.01 6.57
CA SER A 314 -58.46 21.85 7.46
C SER A 314 -57.22 21.58 8.33
N GLY A 315 -56.15 22.36 8.13
CA GLY A 315 -54.87 22.23 8.81
C GLY A 315 -53.99 21.12 8.24
N LYS A 316 -54.30 20.58 7.06
CA LYS A 316 -53.48 19.54 6.41
C LYS A 316 -52.35 20.20 5.62
N THR A 317 -51.16 19.60 5.62
CA THR A 317 -50.00 20.12 4.90
C THR A 317 -50.25 20.11 3.39
N VAL A 318 -50.07 21.27 2.77
CA VAL A 318 -50.17 21.49 1.31
C VAL A 318 -48.79 21.40 0.67
N CYS A 319 -47.78 22.02 1.29
CA CYS A 319 -46.41 22.05 0.77
C CYS A 319 -45.38 22.34 1.88
N ARG A 320 -44.11 22.12 1.56
CA ARG A 320 -42.96 22.47 2.39
C ARG A 320 -41.95 23.24 1.54
N THR A 321 -41.34 24.30 2.06
CA THR A 321 -40.44 25.16 1.24
C THR A 321 -39.07 24.56 0.97
N THR A 322 -38.85 23.31 1.37
CA THR A 322 -37.74 22.50 0.84
C THR A 322 -38.00 22.03 -0.60
N ASP A 323 -39.22 22.22 -1.11
CA ASP A 323 -39.65 21.83 -2.47
C ASP A 323 -39.52 23.02 -3.45
N ASP A 324 -39.55 22.76 -4.77
CA ASP A 324 -39.43 23.72 -5.91
C ASP A 324 -40.59 24.75 -6.02
N GLY A 325 -40.99 25.35 -4.90
CA GLY A 325 -42.16 26.22 -4.74
C GLY A 325 -43.40 25.50 -4.20
N CYS A 326 -44.31 26.26 -3.60
CA CYS A 326 -45.54 25.75 -3.01
C CYS A 326 -46.68 25.73 -4.02
N HIS A 327 -47.23 24.55 -4.34
CA HIS A 327 -48.43 24.45 -5.16
C HIS A 327 -49.70 24.56 -4.31
N LEU A 328 -50.39 25.70 -4.41
CA LEU A 328 -51.66 25.94 -3.74
C LEU A 328 -52.81 25.50 -4.67
N PRO A 329 -53.60 24.48 -4.29
CA PRO A 329 -54.54 23.82 -5.20
C PRO A 329 -55.79 24.64 -5.52
N THR A 330 -56.17 25.59 -4.67
CA THR A 330 -57.36 26.43 -4.83
C THR A 330 -57.12 27.85 -4.34
N ALA A 331 -57.94 28.79 -4.81
CA ALA A 331 -58.04 30.11 -4.16
C ALA A 331 -58.51 29.93 -2.71
N GLY A 332 -57.97 30.72 -1.78
CA GLY A 332 -58.33 30.66 -0.36
C GLY A 332 -57.23 31.10 0.58
N THR A 333 -57.52 31.02 1.88
CA THR A 333 -56.58 31.34 2.95
C THR A 333 -55.90 30.08 3.47
N TYR A 334 -54.58 30.14 3.57
CA TYR A 334 -53.70 29.09 4.04
C TYR A 334 -52.94 29.57 5.29
N THR A 335 -52.49 28.62 6.11
CA THR A 335 -51.68 28.90 7.29
C THR A 335 -50.23 28.50 7.00
N ALA A 336 -49.30 29.44 7.05
CA ALA A 336 -47.87 29.19 6.88
C ALA A 336 -47.16 29.23 8.24
N VAL A 337 -46.50 28.14 8.63
CA VAL A 337 -45.79 28.01 9.90
C VAL A 337 -44.29 27.89 9.63
N LEU A 338 -43.49 28.71 10.32
CA LEU A 338 -42.04 28.68 10.23
C LEU A 338 -41.53 27.61 11.21
N ASP A 339 -41.00 26.52 10.68
CA ASP A 339 -40.66 25.34 11.45
C ASP A 339 -39.38 25.51 12.26
N GLY A 340 -39.50 25.34 13.58
CA GLY A 340 -38.43 24.98 14.49
C GLY A 340 -38.93 23.88 15.44
N PRO A 341 -38.08 22.90 15.84
CA PRO A 341 -38.48 21.85 16.77
C PRO A 341 -38.57 22.34 18.21
N SER A 342 -37.91 23.46 18.53
CA SER A 342 -37.83 23.99 19.89
C SER A 342 -38.87 25.07 20.14
N PRO A 343 -39.56 25.06 21.29
CA PRO A 343 -40.45 26.14 21.72
C PRO A 343 -39.70 27.42 22.11
N PHE A 344 -38.36 27.39 22.21
CA PHE A 344 -37.53 28.51 22.68
C PHE A 344 -36.82 29.30 21.58
N HIS A 345 -36.97 28.92 20.30
CA HIS A 345 -36.28 29.56 19.17
C HIS A 345 -37.21 30.42 18.31
N ASP A 346 -38.00 31.28 18.95
CA ASP A 346 -38.88 32.25 18.28
C ASP A 346 -38.10 33.53 17.89
N THR A 347 -37.21 33.40 16.91
CA THR A 347 -36.54 34.54 16.28
C THR A 347 -37.57 35.42 15.58
N PRO A 348 -37.49 36.77 15.69
CA PRO A 348 -38.31 37.66 14.87
C PRO A 348 -38.12 37.31 13.39
N SER A 349 -39.22 37.01 12.70
CA SER A 349 -39.22 36.60 11.30
C SER A 349 -40.44 37.13 10.58
N GLY A 350 -40.36 37.20 9.26
CA GLY A 350 -41.39 37.60 8.33
C GLY A 350 -41.57 36.50 7.28
N LEU A 351 -42.51 36.71 6.38
CA LEU A 351 -42.83 35.77 5.31
C LEU A 351 -42.99 36.54 4.00
N VAL A 352 -42.20 36.19 2.99
CA VAL A 352 -42.34 36.68 1.62
C VAL A 352 -43.19 35.70 0.84
N VAL A 353 -44.20 36.20 0.13
CA VAL A 353 -45.10 35.39 -0.70
C VAL A 353 -45.17 36.01 -2.10
N LEU A 354 -44.79 35.26 -3.13
CA LEU A 354 -44.79 35.68 -4.53
C LEU A 354 -45.59 34.68 -5.38
N ASP A 355 -46.39 35.17 -6.34
CA ASP A 355 -47.01 34.31 -7.36
C ASP A 355 -45.95 33.98 -8.43
N SER A 356 -45.50 32.72 -8.45
CA SER A 356 -44.41 32.25 -9.32
C SER A 356 -44.74 32.40 -10.82
N ALA A 357 -46.01 32.37 -11.19
CA ALA A 357 -46.47 32.48 -12.57
C ALA A 357 -46.70 33.95 -13.00
N SER A 358 -46.67 34.90 -12.06
CA SER A 358 -46.91 36.32 -12.34
C SER A 358 -45.74 36.96 -13.09
N GLY A 359 -46.04 37.82 -14.06
CA GLY A 359 -45.04 38.70 -14.69
C GLY A 359 -44.91 40.06 -14.01
N ARG A 360 -45.65 40.31 -12.92
CA ARG A 360 -45.68 41.62 -12.27
C ARG A 360 -44.33 41.91 -11.60
N GLY A 361 -43.70 43.01 -12.00
CA GLY A 361 -42.39 43.42 -11.49
C GLY A 361 -41.20 42.90 -12.32
N CYS A 362 -41.44 42.10 -13.36
CA CYS A 362 -40.38 41.62 -14.25
C CYS A 362 -39.92 42.72 -15.22
N VAL A 363 -38.61 42.80 -15.43
CA VAL A 363 -37.95 43.68 -16.39
C VAL A 363 -37.43 42.84 -17.55
N LYS A 364 -37.61 43.28 -18.80
CA LYS A 364 -37.07 42.56 -19.97
C LYS A 364 -35.55 42.58 -19.96
N ALA A 365 -34.94 41.43 -20.23
CA ALA A 365 -33.51 41.23 -20.23
C ALA A 365 -33.03 40.49 -21.49
N ASP A 366 -32.10 41.12 -22.21
CA ASP A 366 -31.35 40.49 -23.31
C ASP A 366 -30.22 39.60 -22.77
N MET A 367 -29.52 38.86 -23.64
CA MET A 367 -28.29 38.18 -23.23
C MET A 367 -27.18 39.21 -22.95
N GLY A 368 -26.30 38.93 -21.98
CA GLY A 368 -25.23 39.82 -21.57
C GLY A 368 -25.21 40.11 -20.06
N SER A 369 -24.51 41.17 -19.68
CA SER A 369 -24.37 41.58 -18.27
C SER A 369 -25.56 42.41 -17.82
N HIS A 370 -26.17 42.00 -16.70
CA HIS A 370 -27.26 42.68 -16.01
C HIS A 370 -26.83 43.06 -14.60
N ARG A 371 -27.34 44.19 -14.11
CA ARG A 371 -27.08 44.66 -12.76
C ARG A 371 -28.37 45.12 -12.11
N GLY A 372 -28.43 44.93 -10.81
CA GLY A 372 -29.49 45.44 -9.96
C GLY A 372 -29.02 45.63 -8.53
N GLU A 373 -29.96 45.96 -7.66
CA GLU A 373 -29.73 46.15 -6.24
C GLU A 373 -30.89 45.54 -5.45
N LEU A 374 -30.55 44.63 -4.53
CA LEU A 374 -31.52 44.10 -3.58
C LEU A 374 -31.61 45.06 -2.40
N SER A 375 -32.76 45.69 -2.23
CA SER A 375 -33.02 46.73 -1.23
C SER A 375 -33.64 46.20 0.06
N ALA A 376 -34.18 44.99 0.05
CA ALA A 376 -34.85 44.36 1.19
C ALA A 376 -34.51 42.87 1.32
N ASP A 377 -34.52 42.34 2.54
CA ASP A 377 -34.37 40.91 2.82
C ASP A 377 -35.54 40.11 2.22
N GLY A 378 -35.22 39.03 1.50
CA GLY A 378 -36.17 38.21 0.74
C GLY A 378 -36.68 38.84 -0.55
N GLN A 379 -36.04 39.91 -1.04
CA GLN A 379 -36.34 40.47 -2.36
C GLN A 379 -35.91 39.51 -3.48
N TYR A 380 -36.82 39.29 -4.44
CA TYR A 380 -36.54 38.61 -5.70
C TYR A 380 -36.74 39.60 -6.84
N ASP A 381 -35.66 39.93 -7.55
CA ASP A 381 -35.76 40.65 -8.82
C ASP A 381 -36.09 39.68 -9.95
N CYS A 382 -36.89 40.11 -10.93
CA CYS A 382 -37.31 39.26 -12.04
C CYS A 382 -36.82 39.83 -13.38
N LEU A 383 -36.09 39.01 -14.13
CA LEU A 383 -35.62 39.30 -15.48
C LEU A 383 -36.36 38.41 -16.49
N GLU A 384 -37.23 38.99 -17.31
CA GLU A 384 -37.93 38.28 -18.40
C GLU A 384 -36.95 38.05 -19.56
N LEU A 385 -36.67 36.78 -19.87
CA LEU A 385 -35.64 36.38 -20.83
C LEU A 385 -36.19 36.39 -22.26
N ALA A 386 -35.54 37.13 -23.16
CA ALA A 386 -35.81 37.11 -24.60
C ALA A 386 -35.23 35.84 -25.27
N THR A 387 -35.75 34.66 -24.91
CA THR A 387 -35.28 33.36 -25.42
C THR A 387 -36.40 32.48 -25.96
N PRO A 388 -36.15 31.74 -27.06
CA PRO A 388 -37.13 30.77 -27.55
C PRO A 388 -37.21 29.55 -26.63
N GLU A 389 -38.30 28.79 -26.74
CA GLU A 389 -38.44 27.51 -26.06
C GLU A 389 -37.32 26.53 -26.46
N ASN A 390 -36.91 25.68 -25.52
CA ASN A 390 -35.81 24.74 -25.63
C ASN A 390 -34.42 25.36 -25.83
N ALA A 391 -34.30 26.69 -25.72
CA ALA A 391 -33.01 27.35 -25.64
C ALA A 391 -32.21 26.84 -24.43
N ARG A 392 -30.89 26.93 -24.51
CA ARG A 392 -30.00 26.66 -23.38
C ARG A 392 -29.30 27.92 -22.93
N VAL A 393 -29.26 28.13 -21.62
CA VAL A 393 -28.74 29.36 -21.04
C VAL A 393 -27.77 29.07 -19.90
N ALA A 394 -26.88 30.02 -19.66
CA ALA A 394 -26.09 30.12 -18.45
C ALA A 394 -26.42 31.45 -17.76
N ALA A 395 -26.48 31.44 -16.43
CA ALA A 395 -26.47 32.65 -15.63
C ALA A 395 -25.24 32.59 -14.72
N LEU A 396 -24.26 33.44 -15.00
CA LEU A 396 -23.00 33.48 -14.29
C LEU A 396 -22.97 34.65 -13.33
N THR A 397 -22.50 34.41 -12.12
CA THR A 397 -22.30 35.40 -11.06
C THR A 397 -20.81 35.57 -10.79
N ALA A 398 -20.40 36.73 -10.28
CA ALA A 398 -18.98 36.98 -9.99
C ALA A 398 -18.47 36.01 -8.91
N LEU A 399 -17.22 35.55 -9.02
CA LEU A 399 -16.64 34.60 -8.05
C LEU A 399 -16.46 35.14 -6.61
N ASP A 400 -16.60 36.45 -6.45
CA ASP A 400 -16.44 37.23 -5.21
C ASP A 400 -16.97 38.63 -5.53
N ALA A 401 -18.25 38.86 -5.29
CA ALA A 401 -18.92 40.12 -5.58
C ALA A 401 -18.64 41.14 -4.46
N SER A 402 -18.48 42.42 -4.80
CA SER A 402 -18.36 43.51 -3.82
C SER A 402 -19.72 43.90 -3.17
N GLY A 403 -20.76 43.10 -3.38
CA GLY A 403 -22.14 43.34 -2.94
C GLY A 403 -22.76 42.09 -2.34
N VAL A 404 -23.96 41.72 -2.79
CA VAL A 404 -24.58 40.43 -2.41
C VAL A 404 -23.98 39.31 -3.25
N ASP A 405 -23.96 38.08 -2.73
CA ASP A 405 -23.78 36.87 -3.54
C ASP A 405 -25.15 36.49 -4.11
N PRO A 406 -25.43 36.72 -5.41
CA PRO A 406 -26.75 36.43 -5.94
C PRO A 406 -26.86 34.95 -6.32
N ALA A 407 -27.98 34.32 -5.98
CA ALA A 407 -28.45 33.11 -6.64
C ALA A 407 -29.44 33.48 -7.75
N VAL A 408 -29.42 32.67 -8.80
CA VAL A 408 -30.32 32.82 -9.95
C VAL A 408 -31.07 31.52 -10.15
N GLU A 409 -32.37 31.61 -10.37
CA GLU A 409 -33.18 30.49 -10.84
C GLU A 409 -34.02 30.92 -12.04
N VAL A 410 -34.37 29.99 -12.91
CA VAL A 410 -35.21 30.28 -14.09
C VAL A 410 -36.52 29.53 -13.98
N LEU A 411 -37.62 30.28 -14.03
CA LEU A 411 -38.99 29.81 -14.08
C LEU A 411 -39.53 29.90 -15.51
N ASP A 412 -40.47 29.03 -15.85
CA ASP A 412 -41.31 29.18 -17.05
C ASP A 412 -42.54 30.07 -16.79
N SER A 413 -43.41 30.21 -17.79
CA SER A 413 -44.60 31.07 -17.66
C SER A 413 -45.66 30.54 -16.69
N GLU A 414 -45.63 29.25 -16.36
CA GLU A 414 -46.48 28.60 -15.35
C GLU A 414 -45.88 28.67 -13.93
N GLY A 415 -44.69 29.27 -13.78
CA GLY A 415 -43.98 29.38 -12.50
C GLY A 415 -43.30 28.08 -12.07
N VAL A 416 -43.06 27.15 -12.98
CA VAL A 416 -42.29 25.93 -12.72
C VAL A 416 -40.81 26.24 -12.85
N ARG A 417 -40.03 25.90 -11.83
CA ARG A 417 -38.57 26.01 -11.88
C ARG A 417 -37.99 25.05 -12.90
N ARG A 418 -37.27 25.59 -13.89
CA ARG A 418 -36.59 24.83 -14.94
C ARG A 418 -35.12 24.63 -14.62
N CYS A 419 -34.51 25.63 -13.98
CA CYS A 419 -33.10 25.61 -13.62
C CYS A 419 -32.85 26.35 -12.31
N GLY A 420 -32.07 25.75 -11.41
CA GLY A 420 -31.51 26.44 -10.24
C GLY A 420 -30.09 26.96 -10.50
N ALA A 421 -29.52 27.62 -9.50
CA ALA A 421 -28.23 28.32 -9.58
C ALA A 421 -27.08 27.43 -10.04
N GLU A 422 -26.98 26.19 -9.56
CA GLU A 422 -25.90 25.26 -9.92
C GLU A 422 -25.89 24.93 -11.43
N ARG A 423 -27.07 24.60 -11.97
CA ARG A 423 -27.24 24.27 -13.40
C ARG A 423 -26.97 25.47 -14.30
N LEU A 424 -27.40 26.65 -13.87
CA LEU A 424 -27.16 27.91 -14.56
C LEU A 424 -25.67 28.29 -14.55
N ALA A 425 -24.99 28.11 -13.42
CA ALA A 425 -23.55 28.33 -13.30
C ALA A 425 -22.73 27.33 -14.12
N ALA A 426 -23.23 26.08 -14.24
CA ALA A 426 -22.64 25.07 -15.11
C ALA A 426 -22.91 25.31 -16.60
N GLY A 427 -23.94 26.10 -16.94
CA GLY A 427 -24.40 26.40 -18.30
C GLY A 427 -25.21 25.27 -18.96
N ASP A 428 -25.67 24.30 -18.17
CA ASP A 428 -26.42 23.11 -18.62
C ASP A 428 -27.95 23.27 -18.54
N CYS A 429 -28.41 24.50 -18.27
CA CYS A 429 -29.81 24.81 -18.14
C CYS A 429 -30.51 24.74 -19.50
N ALA A 430 -31.46 23.81 -19.63
CA ALA A 430 -32.38 23.74 -20.75
C ALA A 430 -33.70 24.40 -20.33
N LEU A 431 -34.12 25.41 -21.09
CA LEU A 431 -35.40 26.08 -20.94
C LEU A 431 -36.50 25.19 -21.54
N THR A 432 -36.84 24.15 -20.79
CA THR A 432 -37.99 23.28 -21.05
C THR A 432 -39.25 23.93 -20.52
N GLY A 433 -40.41 23.74 -21.14
CA GLY A 433 -41.67 24.39 -20.71
C GLY A 433 -42.11 25.50 -21.64
N THR A 434 -43.00 26.36 -21.15
CA THR A 434 -43.66 27.40 -21.95
C THR A 434 -43.01 28.76 -21.73
N ALA A 435 -42.74 29.48 -22.81
CA ALA A 435 -42.31 30.88 -22.73
C ALA A 435 -43.45 31.81 -22.26
N PRO A 436 -43.16 33.03 -21.75
CA PRO A 436 -41.83 33.60 -21.47
C PRO A 436 -41.16 32.98 -20.25
N TYR A 437 -39.83 32.90 -20.27
CA TYR A 437 -39.00 32.46 -19.14
C TYR A 437 -38.57 33.65 -18.29
N ARG A 438 -38.40 33.45 -16.98
CA ARG A 438 -38.03 34.49 -16.02
C ARG A 438 -36.85 34.04 -15.19
N ALA A 439 -35.73 34.76 -15.24
CA ALA A 439 -34.63 34.57 -14.30
C ALA A 439 -34.90 35.39 -13.04
N LEU A 440 -35.13 34.72 -11.92
CA LEU A 440 -35.26 35.34 -10.62
C LEU A 440 -33.88 35.45 -9.98
N VAL A 441 -33.56 36.65 -9.48
CA VAL A 441 -32.29 36.95 -8.80
C VAL A 441 -32.59 37.32 -7.36
N HIS A 442 -31.95 36.63 -6.42
CA HIS A 442 -32.10 36.87 -4.99
C HIS A 442 -30.76 36.69 -4.27
N ALA A 443 -30.65 37.16 -3.03
CA ALA A 443 -29.43 36.98 -2.23
C ALA A 443 -29.31 35.54 -1.74
N ASP A 444 -28.10 34.98 -1.86
CA ASP A 444 -27.70 33.68 -1.33
C ASP A 444 -26.64 33.89 -0.25
N GLY A 445 -27.10 34.11 0.98
CA GLY A 445 -26.24 34.39 2.14
C GLY A 445 -26.17 35.87 2.54
N ASN A 446 -25.08 36.28 3.19
CA ASN A 446 -24.90 37.63 3.72
C ASN A 446 -23.81 38.38 2.95
N PRO A 447 -24.00 39.68 2.63
CA PRO A 447 -25.16 40.51 2.95
C PRO A 447 -26.39 40.16 2.08
N ARG A 448 -27.60 40.35 2.62
CA ARG A 448 -28.88 40.09 1.92
C ARG A 448 -29.41 41.27 1.11
N THR A 449 -28.77 42.43 1.25
CA THR A 449 -29.10 43.66 0.51
C THR A 449 -27.82 44.25 -0.05
N GLY A 450 -27.89 44.81 -1.24
CA GLY A 450 -26.76 45.42 -1.93
C GLY A 450 -26.78 45.15 -3.44
N PRO A 451 -25.78 45.67 -4.15
CA PRO A 451 -25.69 45.53 -5.59
C PRO A 451 -25.37 44.08 -5.99
N TYR A 452 -25.88 43.65 -7.13
CA TYR A 452 -25.52 42.38 -7.77
C TYR A 452 -25.25 42.56 -9.26
N ALA A 453 -24.58 41.57 -9.85
CA ALA A 453 -24.43 41.47 -11.29
C ALA A 453 -24.55 40.00 -11.74
N VAL A 454 -25.26 39.79 -12.85
CA VAL A 454 -25.50 38.47 -13.47
C VAL A 454 -25.19 38.57 -14.95
N ALA A 455 -24.42 37.63 -15.49
CA ALA A 455 -24.13 37.53 -16.92
C ALA A 455 -24.91 36.36 -17.54
N LEU A 456 -25.84 36.67 -18.43
CA LEU A 456 -26.69 35.72 -19.14
C LEU A 456 -26.07 35.38 -20.50
N HIS A 457 -25.90 34.09 -20.80
CA HIS A 457 -25.35 33.62 -22.08
C HIS A 457 -26.22 32.51 -22.67
N ARG A 458 -26.34 32.45 -24.00
CA ARG A 458 -26.85 31.26 -24.70
C ARG A 458 -25.73 30.23 -24.83
N THR A 459 -26.00 28.97 -24.46
CA THR A 459 -25.00 27.89 -24.53
C THR A 459 -25.19 26.96 -25.71
N ASP A 460 -26.38 26.94 -26.30
CA ASP A 460 -26.73 26.25 -27.56
C ASP A 460 -26.42 27.07 -28.82
N ALA A 461 -26.25 28.39 -28.69
CA ALA A 461 -25.91 29.30 -29.79
C ALA A 461 -24.43 29.71 -29.76
N ALA A 462 -23.53 28.71 -29.77
CA ALA A 462 -22.08 28.94 -29.64
C ALA A 462 -21.52 29.96 -30.65
N ASN A 463 -22.10 30.05 -31.85
CA ASN A 463 -21.62 30.93 -32.92
C ASN A 463 -21.81 32.44 -32.64
N ASP A 464 -22.60 32.80 -31.62
CA ASP A 464 -22.80 34.20 -31.23
C ASP A 464 -21.62 34.74 -30.39
N CYS A 465 -20.73 33.86 -29.94
CA CYS A 465 -19.54 34.21 -29.16
C CYS A 465 -18.29 34.35 -30.07
N PRO A 466 -17.31 35.21 -29.71
CA PRO A 466 -16.05 35.31 -30.44
C PRO A 466 -15.27 33.98 -30.44
N VAL A 467 -14.62 33.66 -31.57
CA VAL A 467 -13.84 32.42 -31.73
C VAL A 467 -12.61 32.44 -30.82
N LEU A 468 -12.40 31.37 -30.05
CA LEU A 468 -11.14 31.05 -29.40
C LEU A 468 -10.19 30.45 -30.46
N PRO A 469 -9.14 31.16 -30.91
CA PRO A 469 -8.28 30.67 -31.98
C PRO A 469 -7.48 29.44 -31.56
N ALA A 470 -7.17 28.56 -32.51
CA ALA A 470 -6.25 27.44 -32.29
C ALA A 470 -4.83 27.99 -32.07
N GLY A 471 -4.27 27.72 -30.88
CA GLY A 471 -2.91 28.13 -30.52
C GLY A 471 -1.88 27.04 -30.79
N SER A 472 -0.62 27.35 -30.44
CA SER A 472 0.53 26.45 -30.51
C SER A 472 1.32 26.48 -29.20
N PHE A 473 2.21 25.52 -28.98
CA PHE A 473 3.16 25.50 -27.86
C PHE A 473 4.35 26.46 -28.04
N THR A 474 4.37 27.24 -29.12
CA THR A 474 5.35 28.30 -29.35
C THR A 474 4.95 29.59 -28.64
N ALA A 475 5.91 30.48 -28.38
CA ALA A 475 5.67 31.72 -27.64
C ALA A 475 4.63 32.65 -28.32
N ASP A 476 4.55 32.61 -29.65
CA ASP A 476 3.68 33.45 -30.47
C ASP A 476 2.35 32.78 -30.84
N GLY A 477 1.97 31.70 -30.13
CA GLY A 477 0.72 30.99 -30.35
C GLY A 477 -0.50 31.88 -30.17
N ALA A 478 -1.50 31.72 -31.05
CA ALA A 478 -2.73 32.48 -31.00
C ALA A 478 -3.48 32.25 -29.66
N LYS A 479 -4.06 33.32 -29.13
CA LYS A 479 -4.76 33.33 -27.83
C LYS A 479 -5.91 34.33 -27.83
N ALA A 480 -6.94 34.07 -27.05
CA ALA A 480 -7.95 35.07 -26.72
C ALA A 480 -7.46 35.91 -25.54
N ALA A 481 -7.66 37.24 -25.59
CA ALA A 481 -7.38 38.15 -24.50
C ALA A 481 -8.66 38.87 -24.06
N PHE A 482 -8.82 39.08 -22.77
CA PHE A 482 -9.98 39.76 -22.20
C PHE A 482 -9.67 40.31 -20.81
N SER A 483 -10.48 41.27 -20.37
CA SER A 483 -10.34 41.93 -19.07
C SER A 483 -11.59 41.76 -18.20
N THR A 484 -11.38 41.88 -16.88
CA THR A 484 -12.45 42.00 -15.88
C THR A 484 -12.37 43.34 -15.15
N GLY A 485 -13.41 43.68 -14.39
CA GLY A 485 -13.57 44.96 -13.68
C GLY A 485 -14.62 45.85 -14.31
N ASN A 486 -15.01 46.91 -13.59
CA ASN A 486 -16.10 47.81 -13.98
C ASN A 486 -17.38 47.02 -14.34
N GLY A 487 -17.67 45.97 -13.57
CA GLY A 487 -18.64 44.85 -13.70
C GLY A 487 -18.77 44.16 -15.03
N VAL A 488 -17.63 44.03 -15.70
CA VAL A 488 -17.37 42.88 -16.55
C VAL A 488 -16.66 41.84 -15.70
N PHE A 489 -17.30 40.70 -15.47
CA PHE A 489 -16.69 39.55 -14.79
C PHE A 489 -16.87 38.25 -15.56
N SER A 490 -17.56 38.27 -16.71
CA SER A 490 -17.82 37.08 -17.51
C SER A 490 -17.64 37.35 -18.99
N ARG A 491 -17.21 36.32 -19.73
CA ARG A 491 -17.03 36.33 -21.17
C ARG A 491 -17.43 34.98 -21.75
N CYS A 492 -18.09 34.98 -22.91
CA CYS A 492 -18.27 33.76 -23.71
C CYS A 492 -17.32 33.76 -24.92
N LEU A 493 -16.88 32.57 -25.33
CA LEU A 493 -16.09 32.29 -26.53
C LEU A 493 -16.62 31.01 -27.20
N THR A 494 -16.21 30.75 -28.43
CA THR A 494 -16.60 29.53 -29.17
C THR A 494 -15.40 28.79 -29.76
N ILE A 495 -15.50 27.46 -29.79
CA ILE A 495 -14.60 26.58 -30.52
C ILE A 495 -15.44 25.95 -31.67
N PRO A 496 -15.23 26.38 -32.92
CA PRO A 496 -16.01 25.89 -34.06
C PRO A 496 -15.83 24.38 -34.30
N ALA A 497 -16.89 23.70 -34.74
CA ALA A 497 -16.97 22.25 -34.95
C ALA A 497 -15.82 21.65 -35.78
N ASP A 498 -15.35 22.40 -36.78
CA ASP A 498 -14.36 21.94 -37.76
C ASP A 498 -12.94 22.47 -37.44
N ALA A 499 -12.77 23.11 -36.29
CA ALA A 499 -11.56 23.87 -35.95
C ALA A 499 -10.88 23.37 -34.66
N HIS A 500 -11.08 22.10 -34.28
CA HIS A 500 -10.43 21.51 -33.11
C HIS A 500 -10.08 20.02 -33.32
N SER A 501 -9.09 19.53 -32.58
CA SER A 501 -8.84 18.08 -32.49
C SER A 501 -9.78 17.43 -31.46
N SER A 502 -9.77 16.09 -31.36
CA SER A 502 -10.60 15.37 -30.39
C SER A 502 -10.26 15.70 -28.94
N ARG A 503 -9.04 16.19 -28.67
CA ARG A 503 -8.58 16.61 -27.35
C ARG A 503 -7.60 17.77 -27.44
N GLU A 504 -7.91 18.84 -26.72
CA GLU A 504 -7.07 20.04 -26.65
C GLU A 504 -6.80 20.44 -25.20
N VAL A 505 -5.61 20.96 -24.92
CA VAL A 505 -5.30 21.60 -23.65
C VAL A 505 -5.68 23.07 -23.69
N LEU A 506 -6.58 23.47 -22.79
CA LEU A 506 -6.96 24.87 -22.59
C LEU A 506 -6.27 25.42 -21.34
N GLN A 507 -5.64 26.59 -21.46
CA GLN A 507 -4.97 27.26 -20.34
C GLN A 507 -5.40 28.71 -20.21
N LEU A 508 -5.84 29.05 -19.00
CA LEU A 508 -6.17 30.39 -18.55
C LEU A 508 -4.99 30.95 -17.75
N VAL A 509 -4.54 32.16 -18.09
CA VAL A 509 -3.47 32.88 -17.38
C VAL A 509 -3.89 34.33 -17.16
N ALA A 510 -3.90 34.77 -15.90
CA ALA A 510 -3.97 36.18 -15.52
C ALA A 510 -2.62 36.83 -15.86
N THR A 511 -2.64 37.78 -16.79
CA THR A 511 -1.46 38.54 -17.22
C THR A 511 -1.25 39.82 -16.41
N SER A 512 -2.26 40.27 -15.67
CA SER A 512 -2.16 41.37 -14.69
C SER A 512 -3.25 41.25 -13.61
N GLY A 513 -3.09 41.96 -12.49
CA GLY A 513 -4.10 42.07 -11.42
C GLY A 513 -4.13 40.92 -10.40
N ASP A 514 -3.56 39.75 -10.71
CA ASP A 514 -3.53 38.55 -9.85
C ASP A 514 -4.92 38.14 -9.31
N VAL A 515 -5.94 38.30 -10.15
CA VAL A 515 -7.34 37.97 -9.82
C VAL A 515 -7.65 36.57 -10.36
N PRO A 516 -8.16 35.64 -9.53
CA PRO A 516 -8.55 34.32 -10.01
C PRO A 516 -9.78 34.37 -10.93
N ALA A 517 -9.77 33.55 -11.97
CA ALA A 517 -10.92 33.29 -12.83
C ALA A 517 -11.06 31.79 -13.10
N ARG A 518 -12.25 31.36 -13.49
CA ARG A 518 -12.59 29.99 -13.89
C ARG A 518 -13.09 29.96 -15.33
N PHE A 519 -13.03 28.80 -15.95
CA PHE A 519 -13.73 28.57 -17.21
C PHE A 519 -14.35 27.18 -17.28
N SER A 520 -15.44 27.06 -18.04
CA SER A 520 -16.05 25.79 -18.42
C SER A 520 -16.19 25.73 -19.94
N VAL A 521 -16.15 24.52 -20.49
CA VAL A 521 -16.42 24.27 -21.91
C VAL A 521 -17.64 23.36 -21.98
N LEU A 522 -18.57 23.70 -22.86
CA LEU A 522 -19.81 22.98 -23.08
C LEU A 522 -19.93 22.55 -24.53
N ASP A 523 -20.53 21.40 -24.79
CA ASP A 523 -20.97 21.04 -26.14
C ASP A 523 -22.27 21.77 -26.53
N SER A 524 -22.71 21.60 -27.77
CA SER A 524 -23.96 22.18 -28.29
C SER A 524 -25.23 21.74 -27.55
N ALA A 525 -25.18 20.63 -26.81
CA ALA A 525 -26.26 20.18 -25.93
C ALA A 525 -26.15 20.78 -24.52
N GLY A 526 -25.26 21.75 -24.30
CA GLY A 526 -25.01 22.38 -23.00
C GLY A 526 -24.38 21.43 -21.97
N LYS A 527 -23.84 20.28 -22.39
CA LYS A 527 -23.14 19.38 -21.47
C LYS A 527 -21.73 19.90 -21.26
N ARG A 528 -21.37 20.12 -20.00
CA ARG A 528 -20.01 20.50 -19.61
C ARG A 528 -19.02 19.37 -19.93
N VAL A 529 -18.07 19.62 -20.83
CA VAL A 529 -17.04 18.64 -21.27
C VAL A 529 -15.76 18.72 -20.44
N CYS A 530 -15.42 19.92 -19.95
CA CYS A 530 -14.29 20.15 -19.06
C CYS A 530 -14.46 21.49 -18.33
N GLU A 531 -13.70 21.67 -17.25
CA GLU A 531 -13.63 22.94 -16.54
C GLU A 531 -12.32 23.12 -15.79
N ARG A 532 -12.02 24.37 -15.47
CA ARG A 532 -11.02 24.74 -14.47
C ARG A 532 -11.57 25.78 -13.51
N TYR A 533 -11.51 25.41 -12.23
CA TYR A 533 -11.87 26.24 -11.09
C TYR A 533 -10.89 27.40 -10.90
N ALA A 534 -11.34 28.39 -10.13
CA ALA A 534 -10.71 29.69 -9.92
C ALA A 534 -9.18 29.60 -9.77
N THR A 535 -8.47 30.14 -10.75
CA THR A 535 -7.00 30.15 -10.81
C THR A 535 -6.50 31.41 -11.51
N THR A 536 -5.28 31.82 -11.19
CA THR A 536 -4.55 32.86 -11.92
C THR A 536 -3.66 32.26 -13.01
N ASN A 537 -3.37 30.96 -12.93
CA ASN A 537 -2.71 30.21 -14.00
C ASN A 537 -3.09 28.73 -13.87
N GLY A 538 -3.94 28.23 -14.78
CA GLY A 538 -4.34 26.84 -14.75
C GLY A 538 -4.92 26.34 -16.06
N TRP A 539 -4.88 25.02 -16.24
CA TRP A 539 -5.17 24.40 -17.53
C TRP A 539 -5.80 23.02 -17.41
N VAL A 540 -6.62 22.65 -18.38
CA VAL A 540 -7.30 21.35 -18.50
C VAL A 540 -7.14 20.78 -19.89
N VAL A 541 -7.10 19.44 -19.98
CA VAL A 541 -7.30 18.73 -21.24
C VAL A 541 -8.80 18.51 -21.42
N CYS A 542 -9.37 19.08 -22.48
CA CYS A 542 -10.77 19.01 -22.79
C CYS A 542 -11.02 17.96 -23.88
N PRO A 543 -11.87 16.95 -23.64
CA PRO A 543 -12.38 16.09 -24.70
C PRO A 543 -13.41 16.88 -25.52
N LEU A 544 -13.11 17.14 -26.78
CA LEU A 544 -13.95 17.90 -27.69
C LEU A 544 -14.54 16.93 -28.72
N THR A 545 -15.86 16.83 -28.78
CA THR A 545 -16.55 15.91 -29.69
C THR A 545 -16.34 16.37 -31.14
N PRO A 546 -15.70 15.55 -32.03
CA PRO A 546 -15.47 15.95 -33.41
C PRO A 546 -16.76 16.35 -34.13
N GLY A 547 -16.71 17.44 -34.92
CA GLY A 547 -17.86 17.95 -35.66
C GLY A 547 -18.92 18.65 -34.80
N THR A 548 -18.63 18.93 -33.53
CA THR A 548 -19.53 19.67 -32.63
C THR A 548 -18.90 20.99 -32.21
N ALA A 549 -19.63 22.10 -32.36
CA ALA A 549 -19.16 23.39 -31.81
C ALA A 549 -19.28 23.38 -30.28
N HIS A 550 -18.33 24.05 -29.61
CA HIS A 550 -18.30 24.14 -28.15
C HIS A 550 -18.33 25.59 -27.68
N THR A 551 -19.11 25.86 -26.64
CA THR A 551 -19.17 27.16 -25.96
C THR A 551 -18.19 27.16 -24.80
N VAL A 552 -17.35 28.19 -24.68
CA VAL A 552 -16.44 28.39 -23.55
C VAL A 552 -16.95 29.56 -22.72
N LEU A 553 -17.28 29.30 -21.46
CA LEU A 553 -17.73 30.31 -20.52
C LEU A 553 -16.60 30.62 -19.54
N VAL A 554 -16.19 31.88 -19.46
CA VAL A 554 -15.23 32.38 -18.48
C VAL A 554 -15.97 33.19 -17.42
N THR A 555 -15.61 32.98 -16.16
CA THR A 555 -16.12 33.72 -15.00
C THR A 555 -14.98 34.12 -14.08
N GLY A 556 -14.82 35.42 -13.84
CA GLY A 556 -13.86 36.01 -12.93
C GLY A 556 -14.54 36.76 -11.77
N ARG A 557 -13.79 37.66 -11.15
CA ARG A 557 -14.30 38.63 -10.18
C ARG A 557 -14.55 39.96 -10.86
N ASP A 558 -15.41 40.80 -10.28
CA ASP A 558 -15.52 42.20 -10.70
C ASP A 558 -14.35 43.04 -10.14
N LYS A 559 -13.14 42.72 -10.57
CA LYS A 559 -11.89 43.41 -10.22
C LYS A 559 -11.05 43.59 -11.48
N ALA A 560 -10.34 44.72 -11.58
CA ALA A 560 -9.49 45.03 -12.72
C ALA A 560 -8.39 43.97 -12.88
N ALA A 561 -8.42 43.20 -13.98
CA ALA A 561 -7.42 42.20 -14.33
C ALA A 561 -7.46 41.88 -15.82
N GLU A 562 -6.33 41.48 -16.38
CA GLU A 562 -6.20 41.02 -17.77
C GLU A 562 -5.90 39.53 -17.81
N TYR A 563 -6.48 38.81 -18.77
CA TYR A 563 -6.32 37.37 -18.92
C TYR A 563 -6.05 36.99 -20.37
N THR A 564 -5.39 35.85 -20.53
CA THR A 564 -5.30 35.12 -21.79
C THR A 564 -5.84 33.72 -21.65
N LEU A 565 -6.57 33.26 -22.66
CA LEU A 565 -7.01 31.87 -22.81
C LEU A 565 -6.44 31.30 -24.11
N THR A 566 -5.75 30.17 -23.99
CA THR A 566 -5.17 29.42 -25.11
C THR A 566 -5.82 28.06 -25.22
N ARG A 567 -5.91 27.51 -26.43
CA ARG A 567 -6.19 26.09 -26.69
C ARG A 567 -5.13 25.51 -27.62
N ARG A 568 -4.65 24.30 -27.35
CA ARG A 568 -3.56 23.65 -28.09
C ARG A 568 -3.86 22.18 -28.29
N ASP A 569 -3.59 21.67 -29.47
CA ASP A 569 -3.74 20.25 -29.80
C ASP A 569 -2.77 19.36 -28.98
N VAL A 570 -3.30 18.31 -28.37
CA VAL A 570 -2.53 17.31 -27.60
C VAL A 570 -2.74 15.89 -28.11
N THR A 571 -3.17 15.74 -29.36
CA THR A 571 -3.30 14.45 -30.05
C THR A 571 -2.05 14.11 -30.85
N SER A 572 -2.10 13.06 -31.66
CA SER A 572 -1.02 12.65 -32.59
C SER A 572 -0.64 13.75 -33.59
N THR A 573 -1.51 14.74 -33.84
CA THR A 573 -1.21 15.91 -34.68
C THR A 573 -0.54 17.07 -33.92
N ALA A 574 -0.27 16.94 -32.62
CA ALA A 574 0.30 18.01 -31.78
C ALA A 574 1.64 18.55 -32.28
N SER A 575 2.41 17.78 -33.06
CA SER A 575 3.62 18.27 -33.71
C SER A 575 3.35 19.48 -34.62
N SER A 576 2.19 19.51 -35.28
CA SER A 576 1.74 20.63 -36.10
C SER A 576 1.43 21.89 -35.26
N ALA A 577 1.12 21.70 -33.98
CA ALA A 577 0.94 22.77 -33.00
C ALA A 577 2.25 23.13 -32.26
N GLY A 578 3.41 22.70 -32.76
CA GLY A 578 4.73 23.05 -32.21
C GLY A 578 5.22 22.12 -31.09
N CYS A 579 4.63 20.95 -30.91
CA CYS A 579 5.15 19.92 -30.01
C CYS A 579 6.43 19.28 -30.60
N ALA A 580 7.55 19.33 -29.87
CA ALA A 580 8.83 18.86 -30.39
C ALA A 580 8.85 17.33 -30.54
N LYS A 581 9.12 16.82 -31.74
CA LYS A 581 9.04 15.38 -32.03
C LYS A 581 10.38 14.67 -31.80
N THR A 582 10.39 13.63 -30.97
CA THR A 582 11.57 12.80 -30.66
C THR A 582 11.20 11.32 -30.62
N SER A 583 12.12 10.43 -31.00
CA SER A 583 11.91 8.98 -30.85
C SER A 583 12.32 8.49 -29.47
N ALA A 584 11.58 7.55 -28.89
CA ALA A 584 11.96 6.93 -27.62
C ALA A 584 13.36 6.29 -27.67
N ALA A 585 14.17 6.53 -26.64
CA ALA A 585 15.50 5.95 -26.52
C ALA A 585 15.43 4.52 -25.95
N LYS A 586 16.52 3.76 -26.10
CA LYS A 586 16.70 2.49 -25.36
C LYS A 586 16.94 2.77 -23.88
N VAL A 587 16.74 1.80 -23.00
CA VAL A 587 17.09 1.98 -21.58
C VAL A 587 18.58 2.30 -21.45
N GLY A 588 18.90 3.35 -20.69
CA GLY A 588 20.24 3.90 -20.58
C GLY A 588 20.65 4.81 -21.75
N GLY A 589 19.71 5.24 -22.59
CA GLY A 589 19.95 6.28 -23.59
C GLY A 589 19.98 7.70 -22.99
N PRO A 590 20.34 8.72 -23.79
CA PRO A 590 20.49 10.09 -23.32
C PRO A 590 19.15 10.79 -23.09
N SER A 591 19.14 11.74 -22.15
CA SER A 591 17.99 12.61 -21.90
C SER A 591 17.79 13.63 -23.01
N VAL A 592 16.54 13.98 -23.30
CA VAL A 592 16.20 15.12 -24.16
C VAL A 592 16.25 16.41 -23.33
N LYS A 593 17.04 17.38 -23.77
CA LYS A 593 17.13 18.70 -23.13
C LYS A 593 16.02 19.62 -23.63
N GLY A 594 15.33 20.31 -22.72
CA GLY A 594 14.33 21.32 -23.06
C GLY A 594 14.48 22.61 -22.24
N PRO A 595 14.26 23.80 -22.84
CA PRO A 595 14.28 25.06 -22.10
C PRO A 595 12.99 25.24 -21.28
N TYR A 596 13.12 25.89 -20.13
CA TYR A 596 11.97 26.44 -19.43
C TYR A 596 11.63 27.84 -19.92
N ASP A 597 10.34 28.17 -19.86
CA ASP A 597 9.85 29.55 -19.93
C ASP A 597 9.58 30.07 -18.51
N THR A 598 8.81 31.14 -18.41
CA THR A 598 8.22 31.58 -17.15
C THR A 598 7.44 30.42 -16.50
N PRO A 599 7.51 30.28 -15.16
CA PRO A 599 6.70 29.33 -14.41
C PRO A 599 5.23 29.39 -14.83
N GLY A 600 4.61 28.22 -14.96
CA GLY A 600 3.25 28.08 -15.48
C GLY A 600 3.15 27.92 -17.00
N SER A 601 4.22 28.10 -17.77
CA SER A 601 4.20 27.82 -19.21
C SER A 601 4.26 26.32 -19.51
N LEU A 602 3.44 25.84 -20.46
CA LEU A 602 3.42 24.44 -20.90
C LEU A 602 4.35 24.21 -22.10
N ARG A 603 5.29 23.27 -21.97
CA ARG A 603 6.09 22.72 -23.07
C ARG A 603 5.56 21.36 -23.48
N CYS A 604 5.72 21.00 -24.75
CA CYS A 604 5.23 19.74 -25.30
C CYS A 604 6.33 19.01 -26.08
N HIS A 605 6.51 17.72 -25.81
CA HIS A 605 7.30 16.79 -26.63
C HIS A 605 6.44 15.63 -27.12
N GLN A 606 6.46 15.35 -28.42
CA GLN A 606 5.84 14.18 -29.01
C GLN A 606 6.86 13.06 -29.10
N VAL A 607 6.79 12.10 -28.17
CA VAL A 607 7.64 10.91 -28.15
C VAL A 607 7.04 9.82 -29.03
N THR A 608 7.80 9.32 -30.01
CA THR A 608 7.33 8.26 -30.91
C THR A 608 7.95 6.89 -30.61
N THR A 609 7.15 5.84 -30.79
CA THR A 609 7.57 4.43 -30.70
C THR A 609 7.39 3.72 -32.03
N SER A 610 7.98 2.53 -32.15
CA SER A 610 7.87 1.68 -33.34
C SER A 610 6.53 0.95 -33.40
N ALA A 611 5.95 0.60 -32.24
CA ALA A 611 4.70 -0.12 -32.13
C ALA A 611 3.87 0.39 -30.96
N ALA A 612 2.55 0.29 -31.07
CA ALA A 612 1.62 0.69 -30.01
C ALA A 612 1.81 -0.12 -28.71
N GLY A 613 2.25 -1.37 -28.81
CA GLY A 613 2.56 -2.22 -27.64
C GLY A 613 3.93 -1.96 -26.99
N ASP A 614 4.70 -0.99 -27.47
CA ASP A 614 5.92 -0.55 -26.80
C ASP A 614 5.56 0.15 -25.49
N VAL A 615 6.40 -0.04 -24.47
CA VAL A 615 6.19 0.55 -23.14
C VAL A 615 7.32 1.51 -22.85
N LEU A 616 6.98 2.76 -22.54
CA LEU A 616 7.94 3.82 -22.26
C LEU A 616 7.94 4.18 -20.78
N HIS A 617 9.12 4.15 -20.16
CA HIS A 617 9.38 4.88 -18.93
C HIS A 617 9.59 6.35 -19.28
N VAL A 618 8.74 7.23 -18.75
CA VAL A 618 8.83 8.68 -18.95
C VAL A 618 9.10 9.34 -17.61
N ASP A 619 10.15 10.15 -17.54
CA ASP A 619 10.52 10.95 -16.37
C ASP A 619 10.99 12.35 -16.78
N VAL A 620 10.82 13.32 -15.88
CA VAL A 620 11.36 14.67 -16.07
C VAL A 620 12.19 15.09 -14.86
N ARG A 621 13.33 15.71 -15.14
CA ARG A 621 14.31 16.12 -14.13
C ARG A 621 14.77 17.55 -14.37
N ASP A 622 15.06 18.28 -13.31
CA ASP A 622 15.74 19.57 -13.38
C ASP A 622 16.51 19.88 -12.10
N ALA A 623 17.44 20.83 -12.18
CA ALA A 623 18.33 21.15 -11.07
C ALA A 623 17.65 21.64 -9.78
N LEU A 624 16.35 21.99 -9.82
CA LEU A 624 15.57 22.45 -8.66
C LEU A 624 14.56 21.39 -8.16
N GLY A 625 14.25 20.38 -8.96
CA GLY A 625 13.19 19.40 -8.73
C GLY A 625 11.80 20.03 -8.76
N THR A 626 11.55 20.91 -9.73
CA THR A 626 10.26 21.62 -9.87
C THR A 626 9.50 21.27 -11.16
N ALA A 627 10.06 20.37 -11.97
CA ALA A 627 9.45 19.83 -13.18
C ALA A 627 8.26 18.92 -12.89
N ASN A 628 7.10 19.21 -13.47
CA ASN A 628 5.99 18.25 -13.53
C ASN A 628 5.79 17.74 -14.96
N ILE A 629 5.34 16.48 -15.08
CA ILE A 629 4.93 15.86 -16.35
C ILE A 629 3.49 15.41 -16.36
N MET A 630 2.86 15.52 -17.52
CA MET A 630 1.69 14.73 -17.92
C MET A 630 1.98 14.10 -19.26
N VAL A 631 1.63 12.83 -19.39
CA VAL A 631 1.78 12.09 -20.64
C VAL A 631 0.38 11.76 -21.15
N LEU A 632 0.17 12.06 -22.43
CA LEU A 632 -1.05 11.76 -23.15
C LEU A 632 -0.76 10.83 -24.32
N ASP A 633 -1.70 9.96 -24.67
CA ASP A 633 -1.57 9.05 -25.80
C ASP A 633 -1.75 9.76 -27.16
N GLY A 634 -1.87 8.99 -28.24
CA GLY A 634 -2.07 9.51 -29.60
C GLY A 634 -3.44 10.14 -29.84
N ASP A 635 -4.42 9.83 -29.00
CA ASP A 635 -5.76 10.44 -29.02
C ASP A 635 -5.88 11.59 -28.01
N GLY A 636 -4.81 11.85 -27.25
CA GLY A 636 -4.72 12.87 -26.20
C GLY A 636 -5.33 12.44 -24.86
N ALA A 637 -5.61 11.15 -24.66
CA ALA A 637 -6.09 10.65 -23.37
C ALA A 637 -4.94 10.59 -22.37
N MET A 638 -5.21 10.91 -21.11
CA MET A 638 -4.19 10.95 -20.07
C MET A 638 -3.76 9.53 -19.69
N GLU A 639 -2.47 9.24 -19.80
CA GLU A 639 -1.86 7.99 -19.34
C GLU A 639 -1.09 8.20 -18.03
N CYS A 640 -0.51 9.39 -17.85
CA CYS A 640 0.20 9.78 -16.63
C CYS A 640 -0.29 11.09 -16.03
N SER A 641 -0.41 11.10 -14.70
CA SER A 641 -0.87 12.25 -13.94
C SER A 641 0.19 13.35 -13.79
N TRP A 642 -0.25 14.61 -13.68
CA TRP A 642 0.56 15.81 -13.47
C TRP A 642 1.37 15.82 -12.16
N ARG A 643 2.52 15.16 -12.11
CA ARG A 643 3.40 15.07 -10.93
C ARG A 643 4.87 15.00 -11.35
N ASN A 644 5.79 15.31 -10.43
CA ASN A 644 7.23 15.07 -10.57
C ASN A 644 7.59 13.60 -10.28
N ARG A 645 6.91 12.67 -10.98
CA ARG A 645 7.13 11.23 -10.80
C ARG A 645 7.14 10.53 -12.14
N SER A 646 8.13 9.66 -12.31
CA SER A 646 8.18 8.77 -13.46
C SER A 646 6.97 7.83 -13.52
N CYS A 647 6.56 7.51 -14.75
CA CYS A 647 5.46 6.63 -15.05
C CYS A 647 5.78 5.77 -16.28
N ALA A 648 4.97 4.73 -16.54
CA ALA A 648 5.07 3.95 -17.75
C ALA A 648 3.81 4.12 -18.62
N VAL A 649 4.00 4.29 -19.93
CA VAL A 649 2.93 4.49 -20.92
C VAL A 649 3.03 3.50 -22.07
N THR A 650 1.89 3.14 -22.65
CA THR A 650 1.77 2.13 -23.73
C THR A 650 0.38 2.18 -24.35
N GLY A 651 0.21 1.61 -25.54
CA GLY A 651 -1.05 1.56 -26.27
C GLY A 651 -1.10 2.51 -27.48
N SER A 652 -0.07 3.34 -27.66
CA SER A 652 0.03 4.31 -28.75
C SER A 652 1.41 4.31 -29.42
N THR A 653 1.48 4.73 -30.69
CA THR A 653 2.76 4.99 -31.38
C THR A 653 3.30 6.40 -31.16
N THR A 654 2.49 7.29 -30.58
CA THR A 654 2.85 8.67 -30.24
C THR A 654 2.33 9.04 -28.86
N HIS A 655 3.18 9.63 -28.03
CA HIS A 655 2.82 10.06 -26.67
C HIS A 655 3.23 11.52 -26.52
N GLN A 656 2.29 12.39 -26.12
CA GLN A 656 2.56 13.81 -25.90
C GLN A 656 2.94 14.02 -24.44
N VAL A 657 4.15 14.50 -24.20
CA VAL A 657 4.67 14.79 -22.87
C VAL A 657 4.59 16.29 -22.65
N LEU A 658 3.65 16.71 -21.81
CA LEU A 658 3.58 18.08 -21.33
C LEU A 658 4.51 18.25 -20.13
N VAL A 659 5.35 19.29 -20.18
CA VAL A 659 6.27 19.66 -19.11
C VAL A 659 5.99 21.10 -18.66
N GLN A 660 5.87 21.32 -17.36
CA GLN A 660 5.72 22.67 -16.79
C GLN A 660 6.27 22.69 -15.37
N THR A 661 6.90 23.80 -15.02
CA THR A 661 7.10 24.21 -13.63
C THR A 661 5.84 24.91 -13.13
N PRO A 662 5.23 24.52 -12.00
CA PRO A 662 4.09 25.23 -11.41
C PRO A 662 4.30 26.74 -11.30
N ALA A 663 3.26 27.54 -11.55
CA ALA A 663 3.37 29.01 -11.62
C ALA A 663 3.89 29.68 -10.33
N ASN A 664 3.71 29.02 -9.18
CA ASN A 664 4.16 29.48 -7.87
C ASN A 664 5.58 29.02 -7.48
N LEU A 665 6.27 28.27 -8.36
CA LEU A 665 7.62 27.77 -8.12
C LEU A 665 8.65 28.45 -9.03
N LYS A 666 9.93 28.32 -8.67
CA LYS A 666 11.04 28.78 -9.48
C LYS A 666 11.36 27.73 -10.56
N ALA A 667 11.42 28.15 -11.81
CA ALA A 667 11.90 27.32 -12.92
C ALA A 667 13.43 27.24 -12.92
N ALA A 668 13.97 26.06 -13.18
CA ALA A 668 15.38 25.90 -13.54
C ALA A 668 15.64 26.51 -14.93
N PRO A 669 16.90 26.69 -15.38
CA PRO A 669 17.17 27.14 -16.75
C PRO A 669 16.70 26.14 -17.82
N GLU A 670 16.72 24.84 -17.49
CA GLU A 670 16.39 23.74 -18.39
C GLU A 670 15.85 22.53 -17.61
N TYR A 671 15.11 21.67 -18.31
CA TYR A 671 14.77 20.33 -17.86
C TYR A 671 15.37 19.26 -18.77
N ARG A 672 15.34 18.03 -18.27
CA ARG A 672 15.74 16.80 -18.93
C ARG A 672 14.54 15.87 -18.97
N LEU A 673 14.20 15.37 -20.14
CA LEU A 673 13.13 14.40 -20.38
C LEU A 673 13.75 13.05 -20.72
N ASP A 674 13.52 12.07 -19.86
CA ASP A 674 13.93 10.69 -20.06
C ASP A 674 12.74 9.91 -20.61
N ALA A 675 12.82 9.46 -21.86
CA ALA A 675 11.77 8.67 -22.51
C ALA A 675 12.36 7.37 -23.05
N LEU A 676 12.33 6.33 -22.21
CA LEU A 676 13.07 5.08 -22.38
C LEU A 676 12.13 3.92 -22.66
N ARG A 677 12.35 3.18 -23.74
CA ARG A 677 11.57 1.97 -24.05
C ARG A 677 12.01 0.81 -23.16
N VAL A 678 11.18 0.47 -22.16
CA VAL A 678 11.46 -0.56 -21.14
C VAL A 678 10.86 -1.92 -21.46
N ALA A 679 9.91 -2.00 -22.40
CA ALA A 679 9.37 -3.25 -22.91
C ALA A 679 8.77 -3.11 -24.32
N THR A 680 8.56 -4.23 -24.98
CA THR A 680 7.78 -4.39 -26.21
C THR A 680 6.67 -5.44 -25.99
N ALA A 681 5.90 -5.73 -27.03
CA ALA A 681 4.93 -6.83 -27.00
C ALA A 681 5.58 -8.21 -26.68
N ASP A 682 6.88 -8.38 -26.98
CA ASP A 682 7.62 -9.62 -26.74
C ASP A 682 8.13 -9.74 -25.29
N GLY A 683 7.99 -8.68 -24.48
CA GLY A 683 8.39 -8.63 -23.08
C GLY A 683 9.36 -7.48 -22.76
N PRO A 684 10.00 -7.54 -21.57
CA PRO A 684 10.95 -6.51 -21.15
C PRO A 684 12.09 -6.30 -22.15
N ALA A 685 12.59 -5.07 -22.23
CA ALA A 685 13.66 -4.67 -23.13
C ALA A 685 14.93 -5.52 -22.92
N ALA A 686 15.66 -5.78 -24.00
CA ALA A 686 16.86 -6.63 -23.97
C ALA A 686 17.97 -6.05 -23.09
N GLU A 687 17.95 -4.73 -22.88
CA GLU A 687 18.84 -3.98 -21.99
C GLU A 687 18.59 -4.28 -20.50
N CYS A 688 17.44 -4.87 -20.14
CA CYS A 688 17.11 -5.17 -18.75
C CYS A 688 17.69 -6.51 -18.28
N ALA A 689 18.52 -6.45 -17.23
CA ALA A 689 19.18 -7.63 -16.67
C ALA A 689 18.14 -8.64 -16.14
N LYS A 690 18.18 -9.89 -16.61
CA LYS A 690 17.27 -10.94 -16.15
C LYS A 690 17.71 -11.47 -14.79
N VAL A 691 16.89 -11.27 -13.77
CA VAL A 691 17.19 -11.74 -12.42
C VAL A 691 16.62 -13.15 -12.22
N PRO A 692 17.44 -14.14 -11.84
CA PRO A 692 16.99 -15.53 -11.75
C PRO A 692 16.14 -15.82 -10.50
N SER A 693 16.28 -15.04 -9.43
CA SER A 693 15.54 -15.20 -8.18
C SER A 693 15.53 -13.89 -7.39
N VAL A 694 14.39 -13.59 -6.75
CA VAL A 694 14.24 -12.48 -5.79
C VAL A 694 13.82 -12.98 -4.40
N ALA A 695 14.02 -14.27 -4.12
CA ALA A 695 13.59 -14.95 -2.89
C ALA A 695 13.85 -14.11 -1.63
N TYR A 696 15.01 -13.47 -1.54
CA TYR A 696 15.43 -12.70 -0.36
C TYR A 696 15.77 -11.24 -0.71
N GLY A 697 15.23 -10.73 -1.81
CA GLY A 697 15.55 -9.41 -2.34
C GLY A 697 16.44 -9.46 -3.58
N TYR A 698 16.97 -8.30 -3.96
CA TYR A 698 17.81 -8.08 -5.13
C TYR A 698 18.95 -7.09 -4.80
N GLY A 699 20.13 -7.32 -5.37
CA GLY A 699 21.32 -6.51 -5.13
C GLY A 699 22.19 -7.03 -3.95
N PRO A 700 23.20 -6.27 -3.53
CA PRO A 700 23.52 -4.92 -3.99
C PRO A 700 23.98 -4.87 -5.44
N VAL A 701 23.45 -3.92 -6.21
CA VAL A 701 23.97 -3.55 -7.54
C VAL A 701 24.61 -2.18 -7.48
N THR A 702 25.73 -2.01 -8.19
CA THR A 702 26.51 -0.78 -8.21
C THR A 702 26.80 -0.33 -9.62
N GLY A 703 26.79 0.99 -9.87
CA GLY A 703 27.13 1.56 -11.16
C GLY A 703 27.15 3.09 -11.14
N THR A 704 27.23 3.70 -12.31
CA THR A 704 27.16 5.15 -12.49
C THR A 704 26.06 5.48 -13.50
N LEU A 705 25.35 6.57 -13.26
CA LEU A 705 24.37 7.15 -14.16
C LEU A 705 24.80 8.58 -14.50
N ASP A 706 24.58 9.01 -15.73
CA ASP A 706 24.80 10.38 -16.20
C ASP A 706 23.86 10.72 -17.36
N GLU A 707 23.84 11.97 -17.83
CA GLU A 707 22.93 12.41 -18.90
C GLU A 707 23.08 11.65 -20.25
N SER A 708 24.15 10.87 -20.43
CA SER A 708 24.32 9.95 -21.57
C SER A 708 23.88 8.51 -21.28
N HIS A 709 23.83 8.13 -20.00
CA HIS A 709 23.41 6.83 -19.47
C HIS A 709 22.44 7.03 -18.29
N THR A 710 21.19 7.38 -18.61
CA THR A 710 20.23 7.95 -17.66
C THR A 710 19.60 6.93 -16.70
N ALA A 711 19.54 5.65 -17.10
CA ALA A 711 18.94 4.61 -16.29
C ALA A 711 19.54 3.23 -16.56
N VAL A 712 19.38 2.32 -15.60
CA VAL A 712 19.55 0.88 -15.78
C VAL A 712 18.24 0.16 -15.44
N CYS A 713 18.06 -1.05 -15.94
CA CYS A 713 16.88 -1.86 -15.59
C CYS A 713 17.19 -3.33 -15.31
N ALA A 714 16.28 -3.96 -14.56
CA ALA A 714 16.32 -5.38 -14.23
C ALA A 714 14.90 -5.98 -14.28
N VAL A 715 14.80 -7.20 -14.79
CA VAL A 715 13.56 -7.99 -14.83
C VAL A 715 13.51 -8.88 -13.60
N LEU A 716 12.58 -8.59 -12.69
CA LEU A 716 12.45 -9.26 -11.40
C LEU A 716 11.32 -10.31 -11.45
N PRO A 717 11.58 -11.59 -11.10
CA PRO A 717 10.55 -12.63 -10.99
C PRO A 717 9.74 -12.48 -9.70
N THR A 718 9.05 -11.35 -9.57
CA THR A 718 8.19 -11.01 -8.44
C THR A 718 6.88 -11.78 -8.47
N SER A 719 6.32 -12.06 -7.31
CA SER A 719 4.96 -12.54 -7.13
C SER A 719 4.02 -11.41 -6.71
N ARG A 720 2.73 -11.77 -6.53
CA ARG A 720 1.70 -10.85 -6.05
C ARG A 720 2.01 -10.46 -4.60
N ASN A 721 1.82 -9.19 -4.27
CA ASN A 721 2.06 -8.60 -2.96
C ASN A 721 3.52 -8.74 -2.46
N ASP A 722 4.47 -8.87 -3.37
CA ASP A 722 5.88 -8.69 -3.01
C ASP A 722 6.12 -7.23 -2.67
N PHE A 723 6.76 -6.98 -1.52
CA PHE A 723 7.20 -5.65 -1.10
C PHE A 723 8.68 -5.66 -0.83
N PHE A 724 9.35 -4.62 -1.29
CA PHE A 724 10.77 -4.40 -1.12
C PHE A 724 11.04 -3.07 -0.42
N ASP A 725 11.87 -3.11 0.62
CA ASP A 725 12.53 -1.94 1.18
C ASP A 725 13.77 -1.65 0.32
N ALA A 726 13.72 -0.58 -0.46
CA ALA A 726 14.77 -0.18 -1.37
C ALA A 726 15.77 0.76 -0.68
N GLU A 727 16.94 0.21 -0.39
CA GLU A 727 18.11 0.92 0.14
C GLU A 727 18.98 1.38 -1.02
N ILE A 728 18.92 2.68 -1.30
CA ILE A 728 19.69 3.32 -2.37
C ILE A 728 20.55 4.42 -1.76
N SER A 729 21.83 4.39 -2.11
CA SER A 729 22.84 5.36 -1.67
C SER A 729 23.78 5.69 -2.81
N ASP A 730 24.37 6.89 -2.78
CA ASP A 730 25.50 7.19 -3.64
C ASP A 730 26.81 6.62 -3.07
N THR A 731 27.69 6.06 -3.90
CA THR A 731 28.93 5.39 -3.44
C THR A 731 30.04 6.36 -3.03
N THR A 732 29.94 7.63 -3.40
CA THR A 732 30.83 8.72 -2.97
C THR A 732 30.28 9.51 -1.77
N GLY A 733 29.05 9.22 -1.34
CA GLY A 733 28.38 9.88 -0.23
C GLY A 733 27.51 11.09 -0.61
N SER A 734 27.23 11.29 -1.89
CA SER A 734 26.32 12.35 -2.35
C SER A 734 24.90 12.17 -1.79
N PRO A 735 24.18 13.25 -1.43
CA PRO A 735 22.76 13.17 -1.08
C PRO A 735 21.86 12.82 -2.28
N GLU A 736 22.36 12.99 -3.51
CA GLU A 736 21.63 12.75 -4.75
C GLU A 736 21.67 11.26 -5.13
N LYS A 737 20.55 10.58 -4.89
CA LYS A 737 20.41 9.11 -5.04
C LYS A 737 19.64 8.77 -6.31
N ALA A 738 20.02 7.66 -6.96
CA ALA A 738 19.22 7.09 -8.04
C ALA A 738 17.77 6.83 -7.60
N VAL A 739 16.83 7.02 -8.53
CA VAL A 739 15.38 6.96 -8.27
C VAL A 739 14.83 5.63 -8.81
N PRO A 740 14.20 4.79 -7.97
CA PRO A 740 13.64 3.53 -8.41
C PRO A 740 12.21 3.69 -8.94
N ALA A 741 11.89 2.94 -9.99
CA ALA A 741 10.54 2.63 -10.42
C ALA A 741 10.40 1.12 -10.60
N LEU A 742 9.39 0.51 -9.99
CA LEU A 742 9.11 -0.92 -10.11
C LEU A 742 7.76 -1.09 -10.80
N TYR A 743 7.79 -1.42 -12.09
CA TYR A 743 6.58 -1.58 -12.88
C TYR A 743 6.05 -3.01 -12.79
N ASN A 744 4.79 -3.13 -12.38
CA ASN A 744 4.06 -4.40 -12.37
C ASN A 744 3.54 -4.77 -13.78
N SER A 745 2.75 -5.84 -13.90
CA SER A 745 2.23 -6.31 -15.19
C SER A 745 1.24 -5.35 -15.88
N SER A 746 0.66 -4.42 -15.11
CA SER A 746 -0.19 -3.32 -15.60
C SER A 746 0.58 -2.00 -15.75
N TRP A 747 1.92 -2.05 -15.74
CA TRP A 747 2.81 -0.89 -15.90
C TRP A 747 2.59 0.21 -14.86
N THR A 748 2.03 -0.14 -13.70
CA THR A 748 1.89 0.79 -12.57
C THR A 748 3.20 0.82 -11.78
N ASN A 749 3.71 2.03 -11.49
CA ASN A 749 4.89 2.21 -10.65
C ASN A 749 4.54 1.93 -9.18
N GLY A 750 5.08 0.84 -8.64
CA GLY A 750 4.88 0.42 -7.26
C GLY A 750 5.82 1.08 -6.24
N CYS A 751 6.76 1.92 -6.67
CA CYS A 751 7.69 2.60 -5.77
C CYS A 751 7.13 3.93 -5.26
N TYR A 752 7.25 4.16 -3.95
CA TYR A 752 6.97 5.45 -3.33
C TYR A 752 8.00 5.79 -2.25
N GLY A 753 8.28 7.09 -2.11
CA GLY A 753 9.21 7.59 -1.09
C GLY A 753 8.61 7.49 0.32
N VAL A 754 9.44 7.09 1.29
CA VAL A 754 9.10 7.10 2.72
C VAL A 754 9.90 8.20 3.46
N SER A 755 9.38 8.67 4.60
CA SER A 755 9.86 9.86 5.33
C SER A 755 11.33 9.87 5.78
N ARG A 756 12.06 8.76 5.61
CA ARG A 756 13.50 8.64 5.92
C ARG A 756 14.42 8.66 4.68
N GLY A 757 13.93 9.11 3.54
CA GLY A 757 14.73 9.22 2.30
C GLY A 757 15.11 7.86 1.68
N GLY A 758 14.27 6.85 1.94
CA GLY A 758 14.29 5.54 1.29
C GLY A 758 13.02 5.35 0.45
N TYR A 759 12.96 4.24 -0.29
CA TYR A 759 11.80 3.87 -1.10
C TYR A 759 11.23 2.54 -0.62
N GLN A 760 9.91 2.42 -0.69
CA GLN A 760 9.24 1.13 -0.62
C GLN A 760 8.65 0.83 -1.99
N CYS A 761 8.94 -0.35 -2.54
CA CYS A 761 8.53 -0.76 -3.87
C CYS A 761 7.71 -2.05 -3.77
N GLY A 762 6.46 -2.02 -4.23
CA GLY A 762 5.55 -3.17 -4.12
C GLY A 762 4.91 -3.58 -5.45
N VAL A 763 4.62 -4.87 -5.59
CA VAL A 763 3.84 -5.43 -6.71
C VAL A 763 2.45 -5.78 -6.21
N ASN A 764 1.54 -4.80 -6.24
CA ASN A 764 0.16 -4.98 -5.80
C ASN A 764 -0.73 -5.30 -7.00
N GLU A 765 -1.14 -6.56 -7.13
CA GLU A 765 -1.96 -7.04 -8.26
C GLU A 765 -3.13 -7.89 -7.77
N SER A 766 -4.31 -7.69 -8.39
CA SER A 766 -5.50 -8.51 -8.15
C SER A 766 -5.25 -9.97 -8.52
N PRO A 767 -5.74 -10.97 -7.76
CA PRO A 767 -5.58 -12.40 -8.04
C PRO A 767 -5.90 -12.88 -9.46
N ASP A 768 -6.71 -12.12 -10.21
CA ASP A 768 -7.11 -12.46 -11.58
C ASP A 768 -6.11 -11.98 -12.65
N THR A 769 -5.20 -11.05 -12.31
CA THR A 769 -4.20 -10.54 -13.26
C THR A 769 -3.18 -11.62 -13.63
N PRO A 770 -2.94 -11.89 -14.93
CA PRO A 770 -1.91 -12.85 -15.34
C PRO A 770 -0.53 -12.47 -14.84
N LYS A 771 0.20 -13.43 -14.27
CA LYS A 771 1.54 -13.19 -13.72
C LYS A 771 2.52 -12.86 -14.83
N LYS A 772 3.19 -11.71 -14.71
CA LYS A 772 4.34 -11.31 -15.54
C LYS A 772 5.45 -10.81 -14.63
N PRO A 773 6.72 -10.97 -15.01
CA PRO A 773 7.82 -10.41 -14.23
C PRO A 773 7.72 -8.88 -14.23
N SER A 774 8.10 -8.28 -13.10
CA SER A 774 8.15 -6.83 -12.94
C SER A 774 9.44 -6.26 -13.52
N VAL A 775 9.40 -5.00 -13.97
CA VAL A 775 10.59 -4.30 -14.48
C VAL A 775 11.00 -3.22 -13.48
N LEU A 776 12.16 -3.40 -12.85
CA LEU A 776 12.82 -2.37 -12.05
C LEU A 776 13.61 -1.45 -12.99
N VAL A 777 13.42 -0.15 -12.86
CA VAL A 777 14.23 0.90 -13.48
C VAL A 777 14.87 1.71 -12.36
N LEU A 778 16.19 1.93 -12.44
CA LEU A 778 16.92 2.87 -11.59
C LEU A 778 17.36 4.04 -12.47
N GLY A 779 16.68 5.18 -12.33
CA GLY A 779 16.95 6.40 -13.07
C GLY A 779 17.87 7.36 -12.32
N LEU A 780 18.39 8.36 -13.05
CA LEU A 780 19.12 9.48 -12.49
C LEU A 780 18.32 10.22 -11.40
N PRO A 781 19.00 10.79 -10.39
CA PRO A 781 18.37 11.69 -9.43
C PRO A 781 17.76 12.91 -10.12
N GLU A 782 16.67 13.41 -9.52
CA GLU A 782 15.93 14.56 -10.03
C GLU A 782 16.80 15.80 -10.24
N LYS A 783 17.77 16.06 -9.34
CA LYS A 783 18.52 17.33 -9.28
C LYS A 783 19.98 17.24 -9.75
N ALA A 784 20.48 16.04 -10.05
CA ALA A 784 21.89 15.84 -10.42
C ALA A 784 22.04 15.33 -11.85
N SER A 785 23.08 15.79 -12.54
CA SER A 785 23.43 15.34 -13.89
C SER A 785 24.21 14.03 -13.91
N ALA A 786 24.66 13.54 -12.74
CA ALA A 786 25.30 12.25 -12.56
C ALA A 786 25.18 11.75 -11.11
N THR A 787 25.22 10.43 -10.92
CA THR A 787 25.31 9.78 -9.59
C THR A 787 26.02 8.44 -9.70
N SER A 788 26.72 8.04 -8.65
CA SER A 788 27.29 6.70 -8.51
C SER A 788 26.41 5.92 -7.54
N TYR A 789 25.66 4.90 -7.97
CA TYR A 789 24.67 4.27 -7.09
C TYR A 789 25.15 2.94 -6.51
N ARG A 790 24.66 2.63 -5.30
CA ARG A 790 24.54 1.28 -4.74
C ARG A 790 23.09 1.07 -4.34
N ALA A 791 22.41 0.10 -4.97
CA ALA A 791 20.99 -0.17 -4.74
C ALA A 791 20.79 -1.62 -4.25
N THR A 792 20.03 -1.79 -3.17
CA THR A 792 19.60 -3.10 -2.63
C THR A 792 18.10 -3.04 -2.38
N LEU A 793 17.35 -4.00 -2.91
CA LEU A 793 15.93 -4.21 -2.61
C LEU A 793 15.86 -5.36 -1.61
N LYS A 794 15.50 -5.09 -0.36
CA LYS A 794 15.31 -6.12 0.67
C LYS A 794 13.86 -6.55 0.69
N CYS A 795 13.59 -7.85 0.67
CA CYS A 795 12.21 -8.32 0.80
C CYS A 795 11.67 -7.97 2.20
N SER A 796 10.51 -7.31 2.27
CA SER A 796 9.87 -6.95 3.53
C SER A 796 9.16 -8.15 4.19
N SER A 797 8.81 -9.17 3.40
CA SER A 797 8.33 -10.46 3.89
C SER A 797 9.50 -11.45 4.04
N ALA A 798 9.24 -12.61 4.66
CA ALA A 798 10.25 -13.67 4.79
C ALA A 798 10.78 -14.18 3.44
N ARG A 799 9.97 -14.07 2.37
CA ARG A 799 10.36 -14.45 1.01
C ARG A 799 9.52 -13.72 -0.03
N CYS A 800 10.19 -13.16 -1.04
CA CYS A 800 9.56 -12.56 -2.22
C CYS A 800 9.62 -13.55 -3.40
N GLY A 801 8.73 -13.39 -4.36
CA GLY A 801 8.64 -14.29 -5.51
C GLY A 801 8.00 -15.64 -5.17
N ASP A 802 7.70 -16.39 -6.23
CA ASP A 802 6.93 -17.63 -6.21
C ASP A 802 7.80 -18.86 -5.97
N GLU A 803 9.12 -18.67 -6.00
CA GLU A 803 10.09 -19.75 -5.97
C GLU A 803 10.01 -20.48 -4.62
N LYS A 804 9.57 -21.74 -4.67
CA LYS A 804 9.57 -22.61 -3.50
C LYS A 804 11.01 -22.98 -3.16
N VAL A 805 11.33 -23.11 -1.87
CA VAL A 805 12.59 -23.69 -1.45
C VAL A 805 12.63 -25.15 -1.90
N THR A 806 13.65 -25.51 -2.68
CA THR A 806 13.95 -26.91 -2.99
C THR A 806 15.41 -27.18 -2.74
N VAL A 807 15.70 -28.42 -2.38
CA VAL A 807 17.05 -28.92 -2.20
C VAL A 807 17.15 -30.18 -3.04
N THR A 808 17.91 -30.10 -4.12
CA THR A 808 17.90 -31.12 -5.18
C THR A 808 19.18 -31.95 -5.22
N GLY A 809 20.26 -31.48 -4.61
CA GLY A 809 21.52 -32.20 -4.65
C GLY A 809 22.56 -31.71 -3.66
N LEU A 810 23.58 -32.55 -3.49
CA LEU A 810 24.72 -32.32 -2.62
C LEU A 810 25.99 -32.87 -3.27
N THR A 811 27.06 -32.09 -3.28
CA THR A 811 28.39 -32.58 -3.69
C THR A 811 29.51 -32.01 -2.80
N PRO A 812 30.52 -32.81 -2.42
CA PRO A 812 30.58 -34.26 -2.56
C PRO A 812 29.60 -34.97 -1.60
N THR A 813 29.28 -36.24 -1.88
CA THR A 813 28.51 -37.13 -0.98
C THR A 813 29.39 -38.03 -0.12
N THR A 814 30.71 -37.96 -0.30
CA THR A 814 31.71 -38.78 0.43
C THR A 814 32.94 -37.95 0.78
N ALA A 815 33.52 -38.14 1.96
CA ALA A 815 34.81 -37.55 2.32
C ALA A 815 35.54 -38.36 3.41
N PRO A 816 36.90 -38.31 3.47
CA PRO A 816 37.65 -38.99 4.52
C PRO A 816 37.47 -38.36 5.89
N SER A 817 37.43 -39.20 6.93
CA SER A 817 37.59 -38.79 8.34
C SER A 817 38.85 -37.95 8.53
N GLY A 818 38.81 -36.96 9.43
CA GLY A 818 39.93 -36.06 9.72
C GLY A 818 40.09 -34.89 8.74
N THR A 819 39.16 -34.72 7.80
CA THR A 819 39.18 -33.63 6.81
C THR A 819 38.08 -32.59 7.08
N LYS A 820 38.15 -31.43 6.41
CA LYS A 820 37.10 -30.38 6.46
C LYS A 820 36.53 -30.08 5.06
N PRO A 821 35.77 -31.00 4.45
CA PRO A 821 35.28 -30.82 3.08
C PRO A 821 34.31 -29.63 2.98
N THR A 822 34.31 -28.97 1.82
CA THR A 822 33.28 -27.97 1.48
C THR A 822 32.17 -28.64 0.69
N LEU A 823 31.00 -28.76 1.30
CA LEU A 823 29.76 -29.22 0.68
C LEU A 823 29.17 -28.11 -0.19
N THR A 824 28.70 -28.47 -1.37
CA THR A 824 27.87 -27.63 -2.23
C THR A 824 26.47 -28.25 -2.29
N VAL A 825 25.52 -27.57 -1.69
CA VAL A 825 24.09 -27.87 -1.80
C VAL A 825 23.55 -27.16 -3.03
N THR A 826 22.86 -27.89 -3.91
CA THR A 826 22.16 -27.34 -5.07
C THR A 826 20.65 -27.35 -4.84
N GLY A 827 19.96 -26.31 -5.29
CA GLY A 827 18.53 -26.17 -5.04
C GLY A 827 17.97 -24.86 -5.60
N THR A 828 16.89 -24.39 -4.97
CA THR A 828 16.22 -23.13 -5.30
C THR A 828 15.87 -22.37 -4.02
N ALA A 829 15.86 -21.04 -4.09
CA ALA A 829 15.67 -20.16 -2.94
C ALA A 829 16.51 -20.54 -1.70
N LEU A 830 17.78 -20.90 -1.89
CA LEU A 830 18.69 -21.22 -0.78
C LEU A 830 19.05 -19.96 0.00
N HIS A 831 18.94 -19.99 1.34
CA HIS A 831 19.27 -18.87 2.24
C HIS A 831 20.56 -19.15 3.02
N PRO A 832 21.38 -18.14 3.36
CA PRO A 832 22.56 -18.31 4.21
C PRO A 832 22.27 -18.94 5.58
N ASP A 833 21.08 -18.73 6.13
CA ASP A 833 20.67 -19.29 7.43
C ASP A 833 20.30 -20.78 7.37
N PHE A 834 20.25 -21.39 6.18
CA PHE A 834 19.98 -22.82 6.06
C PHE A 834 21.12 -23.62 6.68
N THR A 835 20.78 -24.65 7.45
CA THR A 835 21.76 -25.49 8.14
C THR A 835 21.82 -26.88 7.50
N VAL A 836 23.01 -27.29 7.07
CA VAL A 836 23.25 -28.65 6.58
C VAL A 836 23.65 -29.52 7.77
N ARG A 837 22.91 -30.60 8.02
CA ARG A 837 23.13 -31.49 9.16
C ARG A 837 23.34 -32.93 8.70
N LEU A 838 24.32 -33.58 9.31
CA LEU A 838 24.52 -35.01 9.22
C LEU A 838 24.10 -35.65 10.54
N THR A 839 23.39 -36.77 10.48
CA THR A 839 22.86 -37.47 11.64
C THR A 839 23.15 -38.97 11.55
N GLN A 840 23.64 -39.54 12.65
CA GLN A 840 23.85 -40.98 12.79
C GLN A 840 23.55 -41.36 14.24
N ALA A 841 22.52 -42.20 14.44
CA ALA A 841 21.98 -42.54 15.75
C ALA A 841 21.69 -41.28 16.62
N ARG A 842 22.35 -41.11 17.78
CA ARG A 842 22.18 -39.93 18.66
C ARG A 842 23.20 -38.80 18.42
N LYS A 843 24.02 -38.86 17.36
CA LYS A 843 25.01 -37.83 17.04
C LYS A 843 24.56 -36.98 15.85
N THR A 844 24.75 -35.67 15.98
CA THR A 844 24.43 -34.68 14.94
C THR A 844 25.65 -33.79 14.68
N LEU A 845 26.04 -33.65 13.43
CA LEU A 845 27.05 -32.71 12.96
C LEU A 845 26.37 -31.62 12.15
N THR A 846 26.70 -30.36 12.40
CA THR A 846 26.16 -29.22 11.63
C THR A 846 27.30 -28.58 10.86
N ALA A 847 27.14 -28.46 9.53
CA ALA A 847 28.11 -27.77 8.69
C ALA A 847 27.94 -26.25 8.83
N THR A 848 29.05 -25.51 8.69
CA THR A 848 29.07 -24.04 8.75
C THR A 848 28.90 -23.46 7.35
N THR A 849 27.80 -22.76 7.09
CA THR A 849 27.57 -22.06 5.82
C THR A 849 28.67 -21.02 5.56
N LYS A 850 29.23 -21.04 4.35
CA LYS A 850 30.30 -20.15 3.88
C LYS A 850 29.80 -19.11 2.90
N SER A 851 28.96 -19.50 1.96
CA SER A 851 28.38 -18.59 0.98
C SER A 851 27.15 -19.19 0.32
N VAL A 852 26.32 -18.32 -0.24
CA VAL A 852 25.25 -18.67 -1.17
C VAL A 852 25.50 -17.92 -2.47
N SER A 853 25.26 -18.56 -3.61
CA SER A 853 25.37 -17.91 -4.92
C SER A 853 24.30 -16.83 -5.09
N ALA A 854 24.59 -15.79 -5.86
CA ALA A 854 23.69 -14.65 -6.05
C ALA A 854 22.32 -15.02 -6.66
N ASP A 855 22.23 -16.16 -7.36
CA ASP A 855 20.98 -16.72 -7.90
C ASP A 855 20.21 -17.61 -6.90
N ASN A 856 20.72 -17.75 -5.67
CA ASN A 856 20.20 -18.60 -4.60
C ASN A 856 20.07 -20.08 -4.99
N ARG A 857 20.91 -20.57 -5.93
CA ARG A 857 20.89 -21.96 -6.40
C ARG A 857 21.96 -22.85 -5.80
N ARG A 858 23.02 -22.28 -5.22
CA ARG A 858 24.13 -23.02 -4.62
C ARG A 858 24.49 -22.48 -3.24
N LEU A 859 24.47 -23.32 -2.23
CA LEU A 859 24.95 -23.02 -0.88
C LEU A 859 26.22 -23.82 -0.62
N LYS A 860 27.31 -23.14 -0.25
CA LYS A 860 28.56 -23.78 0.17
C LYS A 860 28.64 -23.79 1.68
N ALA A 861 28.89 -24.96 2.27
CA ALA A 861 29.06 -25.13 3.72
C ALA A 861 30.28 -26.01 4.02
N THR A 862 31.04 -25.68 5.06
CA THR A 862 32.17 -26.49 5.51
C THR A 862 31.70 -27.49 6.56
N LEU A 863 31.94 -28.77 6.33
CA LEU A 863 31.68 -29.84 7.27
C LEU A 863 32.98 -30.22 7.98
N ASP A 864 32.98 -30.29 9.31
CA ASP A 864 34.15 -30.71 10.09
C ASP A 864 34.04 -32.21 10.41
N LEU A 865 34.94 -33.02 9.85
CA LEU A 865 35.02 -34.46 10.09
C LEU A 865 36.18 -34.83 11.02
N THR A 866 36.74 -33.88 11.76
CA THR A 866 37.76 -34.15 12.78
C THR A 866 37.17 -35.09 13.84
N ASP A 867 37.86 -36.20 14.12
CA ASP A 867 37.44 -37.24 15.08
C ASP A 867 36.09 -37.93 14.77
N ILE A 868 35.63 -37.87 13.52
CA ILE A 868 34.39 -38.53 13.09
C ILE A 868 34.71 -39.91 12.49
N PRO A 869 34.18 -41.00 13.05
CA PRO A 869 34.47 -42.34 12.54
C PRO A 869 33.88 -42.56 11.14
N ALA A 870 34.49 -43.47 10.38
CA ALA A 870 33.96 -43.91 9.10
C ALA A 870 32.58 -44.57 9.26
N GLY A 871 31.69 -44.33 8.30
CA GLY A 871 30.33 -44.85 8.30
C GLY A 871 29.36 -44.02 7.46
N GLU A 872 28.12 -44.51 7.33
CA GLU A 872 27.04 -43.79 6.66
C GLU A 872 26.28 -42.87 7.62
N TRP A 873 26.08 -41.63 7.19
CA TRP A 873 25.35 -40.58 7.91
C TRP A 873 24.16 -40.11 7.07
N HIS A 874 23.00 -39.90 7.68
CA HIS A 874 21.87 -39.27 6.99
C HIS A 874 22.09 -37.77 6.90
N ILE A 875 21.95 -37.20 5.71
CA ILE A 875 22.12 -35.77 5.47
C ILE A 875 20.79 -35.09 5.19
N SER A 876 20.57 -33.96 5.87
CA SER A 876 19.42 -33.10 5.62
C SER A 876 19.81 -31.63 5.62
N VAL A 877 19.08 -30.82 4.87
CA VAL A 877 19.13 -29.36 4.94
C VAL A 877 17.91 -28.88 5.69
N TYR A 878 18.14 -28.04 6.70
CA TYR A 878 17.10 -27.44 7.52
C TYR A 878 16.90 -25.99 7.12
N ALA A 879 15.69 -25.69 6.65
CA ALA A 879 15.16 -24.37 6.39
C ALA A 879 13.89 -24.21 7.25
N ASN A 880 12.71 -23.97 6.64
CA ASN A 880 11.39 -24.00 7.30
C ASN A 880 10.78 -25.42 7.33
N GLY A 881 11.64 -26.43 7.49
CA GLY A 881 11.36 -27.85 7.30
C GLY A 881 12.64 -28.63 6.99
N GLN A 882 12.58 -29.95 7.07
CA GLN A 882 13.72 -30.84 6.83
C GLN A 882 13.68 -31.39 5.40
N TYR A 883 14.73 -31.11 4.62
CA TYR A 883 14.91 -31.64 3.27
C TYR A 883 15.94 -32.77 3.29
N GLN A 884 15.49 -34.02 3.14
CA GLN A 884 16.35 -35.21 3.14
C GLN A 884 17.09 -35.35 1.81
N LEU A 885 18.41 -35.56 1.86
CA LEU A 885 19.28 -35.71 0.67
C LEU A 885 19.89 -37.12 0.53
N GLY A 886 19.51 -38.05 1.40
CA GLY A 886 20.02 -39.43 1.42
C GLY A 886 21.15 -39.61 2.43
N THR A 887 22.23 -40.29 2.02
CA THR A 887 23.38 -40.61 2.87
C THR A 887 24.65 -39.87 2.44
N PHE A 888 25.47 -39.53 3.42
CA PHE A 888 26.85 -39.06 3.25
C PHE A 888 27.78 -40.12 3.84
N THR A 889 28.76 -40.57 3.04
CA THR A 889 29.71 -41.60 3.51
C THR A 889 30.98 -40.94 4.02
N VAL A 890 31.25 -41.10 5.32
CA VAL A 890 32.56 -40.79 5.89
C VAL A 890 33.46 -42.01 5.64
N THR A 891 34.50 -41.84 4.83
CA THR A 891 35.46 -42.91 4.55
C THR A 891 36.59 -42.90 5.57
N GLU A 892 37.33 -44.01 5.67
CA GLU A 892 38.56 -44.03 6.48
C GLU A 892 39.56 -42.95 6.01
N PRO A 893 40.40 -42.41 6.90
CA PRO A 893 41.42 -41.44 6.52
C PRO A 893 42.39 -42.03 5.50
N GLU A 894 42.81 -41.24 4.50
CA GLU A 894 43.78 -41.69 3.51
C GLU A 894 45.16 -41.90 4.13
N LEU A 895 45.88 -42.92 3.65
CA LEU A 895 47.25 -43.20 4.08
C LEU A 895 48.21 -42.29 3.31
N THR A 896 48.88 -41.37 4.00
CA THR A 896 49.75 -40.36 3.38
C THR A 896 51.18 -40.47 3.88
N ASN A 897 52.14 -40.33 2.97
CA ASN A 897 53.56 -40.25 3.33
C ASN A 897 53.87 -38.84 3.83
N THR A 898 54.35 -38.72 5.07
CA THR A 898 54.71 -37.44 5.71
C THR A 898 56.22 -37.17 5.65
N THR A 899 57.05 -38.18 5.38
CA THR A 899 58.48 -38.01 5.09
C THR A 899 58.90 -39.04 4.06
N THR A 900 59.51 -38.56 2.97
CA THR A 900 59.90 -39.39 1.82
C THR A 900 60.90 -40.49 2.23
N PRO A 901 60.75 -41.72 1.67
CA PRO A 901 61.73 -42.80 1.86
C PRO A 901 63.16 -42.39 1.47
N LYS A 902 64.17 -43.01 2.10
CA LYS A 902 65.58 -42.73 1.82
C LYS A 902 66.37 -44.02 1.61
N ILE A 903 67.38 -43.95 0.74
CA ILE A 903 68.39 -45.00 0.63
C ILE A 903 69.52 -44.65 1.61
N THR A 904 69.82 -45.55 2.53
CA THR A 904 70.91 -45.42 3.50
C THR A 904 72.05 -46.38 3.16
N GLY A 905 73.28 -45.99 3.50
CA GLY A 905 74.51 -46.68 3.10
C GLY A 905 75.15 -46.10 1.83
N THR A 906 76.31 -46.65 1.44
CA THR A 906 77.10 -46.14 0.31
C THR A 906 76.76 -46.91 -0.96
N ALA A 907 76.06 -46.27 -1.90
CA ALA A 907 75.66 -46.86 -3.18
C ALA A 907 76.86 -47.11 -4.12
N THR A 908 77.59 -48.19 -3.87
CA THR A 908 78.71 -48.66 -4.68
C THR A 908 78.49 -50.12 -5.07
N VAL A 909 79.00 -50.53 -6.23
CA VAL A 909 78.95 -51.93 -6.65
C VAL A 909 79.54 -52.86 -5.58
N GLY A 910 78.81 -53.90 -5.23
CA GLY A 910 79.18 -54.91 -4.24
C GLY A 910 78.79 -54.59 -2.80
N SER A 911 78.42 -53.33 -2.51
CA SER A 911 77.92 -52.89 -1.21
C SER A 911 76.42 -53.15 -1.07
N GLU A 912 75.97 -53.24 0.17
CA GLU A 912 74.55 -53.34 0.53
C GLU A 912 74.03 -51.97 0.96
N VAL A 913 72.87 -51.58 0.45
CA VAL A 913 72.14 -50.37 0.84
C VAL A 913 70.81 -50.77 1.47
N THR A 914 70.27 -49.94 2.37
CA THR A 914 69.01 -50.21 3.09
C THR A 914 68.00 -49.10 2.85
N ALA A 915 66.74 -49.47 2.65
CA ALA A 915 65.62 -48.53 2.51
C ALA A 915 65.08 -48.11 3.89
N ASP A 916 65.11 -46.82 4.18
CA ASP A 916 64.30 -46.21 5.23
C ASP A 916 62.89 -45.98 4.66
N PRO A 917 61.83 -46.57 5.24
CA PRO A 917 60.47 -46.46 4.73
C PRO A 917 59.87 -45.04 4.83
N GLY A 918 60.53 -44.11 5.54
CA GLY A 918 60.00 -42.78 5.81
C GLY A 918 58.92 -42.78 6.90
N THR A 919 58.21 -41.67 7.05
CA THR A 919 57.10 -41.54 8.00
C THR A 919 55.77 -41.42 7.27
N TRP A 920 54.71 -41.93 7.88
CA TRP A 920 53.38 -42.06 7.28
C TRP A 920 52.30 -41.76 8.32
N SER A 921 51.18 -41.18 7.89
CA SER A 921 50.02 -40.90 8.72
C SER A 921 48.73 -41.34 8.01
N PRO A 922 47.84 -42.12 8.66
CA PRO A 922 48.04 -42.80 9.95
C PRO A 922 49.16 -43.85 9.92
N THR A 923 49.62 -44.34 11.09
CA THR A 923 50.75 -45.28 11.17
C THR A 923 50.45 -46.61 10.43
N PRO A 924 51.28 -47.02 9.45
CA PRO A 924 51.11 -48.28 8.74
C PRO A 924 51.39 -49.51 9.62
N SER A 925 50.70 -50.62 9.33
CA SER A 925 50.96 -51.92 9.96
C SER A 925 52.16 -52.66 9.35
N SER A 926 52.47 -52.41 8.07
CA SER A 926 53.60 -53.05 7.38
C SER A 926 54.05 -52.29 6.13
N TYR A 927 55.23 -52.64 5.60
CA TYR A 927 55.80 -52.08 4.37
C TYR A 927 56.24 -53.17 3.39
N THR A 928 56.12 -52.91 2.10
CA THR A 928 56.77 -53.68 1.03
C THR A 928 57.67 -52.76 0.19
N TYR A 929 58.73 -53.33 -0.40
CA TYR A 929 59.76 -52.56 -1.11
C TYR A 929 59.90 -53.04 -2.55
N GLN A 930 60.28 -52.14 -3.44
CA GLN A 930 60.69 -52.48 -4.79
C GLN A 930 61.83 -51.56 -5.23
N TRP A 931 63.03 -52.14 -5.43
CA TRP A 931 64.18 -51.39 -5.93
C TRP A 931 64.10 -51.20 -7.44
N LYS A 932 64.62 -50.05 -7.90
CA LYS A 932 64.61 -49.62 -9.30
C LYS A 932 65.98 -49.06 -9.69
N ALA A 933 66.41 -49.29 -10.93
CA ALA A 933 67.60 -48.68 -11.51
C ALA A 933 67.22 -47.90 -12.77
N ASP A 934 67.56 -46.61 -12.82
CA ASP A 934 67.13 -45.66 -13.86
C ASP A 934 65.59 -45.64 -14.07
N GLY A 935 64.85 -45.89 -12.99
CA GLY A 935 63.38 -45.96 -13.01
C GLY A 935 62.81 -47.34 -13.38
N GLU A 936 63.62 -48.27 -13.87
CA GLU A 936 63.19 -49.63 -14.21
C GLU A 936 63.23 -50.56 -12.99
N THR A 937 62.22 -51.40 -12.86
CA THR A 937 62.11 -52.40 -11.78
C THR A 937 63.28 -53.39 -11.83
N ILE A 938 63.94 -53.57 -10.69
CA ILE A 938 64.92 -54.63 -10.49
C ILE A 938 64.16 -55.88 -10.04
N GLU A 939 64.04 -56.85 -10.95
CA GLU A 939 63.35 -58.11 -10.69
C GLU A 939 63.91 -58.83 -9.44
N GLY A 940 63.02 -59.27 -8.55
CA GLY A 940 63.36 -59.96 -7.30
C GLY A 940 63.90 -59.08 -6.17
N ALA A 941 64.17 -57.79 -6.41
CA ALA A 941 64.67 -56.87 -5.38
C ALA A 941 63.53 -56.24 -4.57
N THR A 942 62.94 -57.03 -3.67
CA THR A 942 61.77 -56.63 -2.85
C THR A 942 62.05 -56.53 -1.34
N ALA A 943 63.27 -56.85 -0.92
CA ALA A 943 63.69 -56.72 0.48
C ALA A 943 64.05 -55.27 0.84
N ALA A 944 63.99 -54.93 2.13
CA ALA A 944 64.41 -53.62 2.62
C ALA A 944 65.91 -53.35 2.41
N ALA A 945 66.74 -54.39 2.34
CA ALA A 945 68.15 -54.31 2.00
C ALA A 945 68.42 -54.81 0.58
N TYR A 946 69.32 -54.15 -0.15
CA TYR A 946 69.69 -54.51 -1.52
C TYR A 946 71.19 -54.43 -1.74
N LYS A 947 71.78 -55.56 -2.14
CA LYS A 947 73.20 -55.66 -2.52
C LYS A 947 73.38 -55.37 -3.99
N ILE A 948 74.12 -54.32 -4.32
CA ILE A 948 74.19 -53.74 -5.67
C ILE A 948 75.11 -54.57 -6.59
N PRO A 949 74.57 -55.23 -7.65
CA PRO A 949 75.38 -55.93 -8.64
C PRO A 949 76.12 -54.99 -9.61
N ALA A 950 77.22 -55.47 -10.20
CA ALA A 950 78.06 -54.68 -11.12
C ALA A 950 77.34 -54.19 -12.40
N LYS A 951 76.28 -54.88 -12.84
CA LYS A 951 75.50 -54.51 -14.03
C LYS A 951 74.72 -53.20 -13.90
N TYR A 952 74.59 -52.67 -12.69
CA TYR A 952 73.91 -51.40 -12.41
C TYR A 952 74.88 -50.24 -12.14
N LEU A 953 76.18 -50.41 -12.41
CA LEU A 953 77.14 -49.31 -12.33
C LEU A 953 76.65 -48.10 -13.15
N ASP A 954 76.85 -46.89 -12.61
CA ASP A 954 76.47 -45.60 -13.18
C ASP A 954 74.95 -45.37 -13.33
N LYS A 955 74.11 -46.37 -13.05
CA LYS A 955 72.65 -46.22 -12.99
C LYS A 955 72.22 -45.51 -11.70
N LYS A 956 71.05 -44.84 -11.75
CA LYS A 956 70.39 -44.21 -10.61
C LYS A 956 69.52 -45.21 -9.87
N LEU A 957 69.93 -45.59 -8.65
CA LEU A 957 69.18 -46.50 -7.79
C LEU A 957 68.10 -45.72 -7.02
N SER A 958 66.86 -46.18 -7.05
CA SER A 958 65.76 -45.69 -6.19
C SER A 958 65.00 -46.87 -5.57
N VAL A 959 64.23 -46.62 -4.52
CA VAL A 959 63.34 -47.61 -3.92
C VAL A 959 61.93 -47.05 -3.80
N THR A 960 60.94 -47.79 -4.29
CA THR A 960 59.52 -47.53 -4.03
C THR A 960 59.09 -48.33 -2.81
N VAL A 961 58.56 -47.63 -1.81
CA VAL A 961 58.00 -48.21 -0.58
C VAL A 961 56.49 -48.15 -0.67
N THR A 962 55.83 -49.28 -0.46
CA THR A 962 54.38 -49.38 -0.30
C THR A 962 54.07 -49.57 1.18
N ALA A 963 53.39 -48.62 1.78
CA ALA A 963 52.87 -48.73 3.14
C ALA A 963 51.48 -49.38 3.12
N HIS A 964 51.22 -50.26 4.08
CA HIS A 964 49.96 -50.98 4.24
C HIS A 964 49.35 -50.64 5.61
N ALA A 965 48.08 -50.25 5.63
CA ALA A 965 47.32 -49.99 6.85
C ALA A 965 45.88 -50.50 6.69
N ALA A 966 45.52 -51.57 7.41
CA ALA A 966 44.25 -52.27 7.21
C ALA A 966 44.02 -52.66 5.73
N SER A 967 42.96 -52.18 5.07
CA SER A 967 42.67 -52.41 3.65
C SER A 967 43.30 -51.39 2.70
N ARG A 968 44.07 -50.43 3.22
CA ARG A 968 44.62 -49.28 2.47
C ARG A 968 46.11 -49.47 2.16
N ASN A 969 46.51 -49.11 0.94
CA ASN A 969 47.90 -49.11 0.48
C ASN A 969 48.25 -47.77 -0.13
N ALA A 970 49.44 -47.24 0.16
CA ALA A 970 49.97 -46.03 -0.46
C ALA A 970 51.47 -46.18 -0.77
N THR A 971 51.94 -45.55 -1.84
CA THR A 971 53.34 -45.70 -2.30
C THR A 971 54.10 -44.39 -2.28
N ALA A 972 55.37 -44.42 -1.89
CA ALA A 972 56.30 -43.30 -1.98
C ALA A 972 57.65 -43.80 -2.52
N THR A 973 58.37 -42.98 -3.29
CA THR A 973 59.65 -43.36 -3.88
C THR A 973 60.77 -42.47 -3.38
N SER A 974 61.93 -43.05 -3.07
CA SER A 974 63.11 -42.31 -2.61
C SER A 974 63.70 -41.42 -3.69
N THR A 975 64.49 -40.43 -3.28
CA THR A 975 65.40 -39.75 -4.22
C THR A 975 66.40 -40.75 -4.80
N PRO A 976 66.69 -40.71 -6.12
CA PRO A 976 67.64 -41.63 -6.72
C PRO A 976 69.09 -41.32 -6.31
N VAL A 977 69.90 -42.36 -6.10
CA VAL A 977 71.34 -42.25 -5.79
C VAL A 977 72.14 -42.92 -6.91
N THR A 978 73.14 -42.23 -7.46
CA THR A 978 74.01 -42.79 -8.52
C THR A 978 74.93 -43.87 -7.96
N ILE A 979 74.96 -45.04 -8.61
CA ILE A 979 75.81 -46.15 -8.21
C ILE A 979 77.25 -45.90 -8.67
N ALA A 980 78.17 -45.76 -7.71
CA ALA A 980 79.59 -45.59 -7.97
C ALA A 980 80.35 -46.94 -8.06
N LYS A 981 81.59 -46.89 -8.56
CA LYS A 981 82.48 -48.07 -8.59
C LYS A 981 82.77 -48.58 -7.19
N GLY A 982 82.74 -49.91 -7.03
CA GLY A 982 83.19 -50.58 -5.82
C GLY A 982 84.69 -50.38 -5.56
N ALA A 983 85.11 -50.63 -4.33
CA ALA A 983 86.52 -50.48 -3.92
C ALA A 983 87.47 -51.37 -4.76
N ALA A 984 88.67 -50.87 -5.05
CA ALA A 984 89.63 -51.63 -5.85
C ALA A 984 90.02 -52.96 -5.16
N PRO A 985 90.17 -54.07 -5.92
CA PRO A 985 90.79 -55.29 -5.41
C PRO A 985 92.14 -54.99 -4.77
N ARG A 986 92.33 -55.42 -3.53
CA ARG A 986 93.59 -55.26 -2.80
C ARG A 986 94.39 -56.55 -2.90
N ALA A 987 95.67 -56.45 -3.27
CA ALA A 987 96.55 -57.62 -3.31
C ALA A 987 96.82 -58.10 -1.88
N THR A 988 96.34 -59.30 -1.55
CA THR A 988 96.64 -59.98 -0.28
C THR A 988 97.99 -60.68 -0.31
N LYS A 989 98.47 -61.07 -1.51
CA LYS A 989 99.84 -61.50 -1.76
C LYS A 989 100.36 -60.83 -3.04
N LYS A 990 101.51 -60.16 -2.95
CA LYS A 990 102.10 -59.44 -4.09
C LYS A 990 102.57 -60.41 -5.19
N PRO A 991 102.63 -59.95 -6.46
CA PRO A 991 103.26 -60.68 -7.56
C PRO A 991 104.72 -61.05 -7.25
N GLU A 992 105.14 -62.24 -7.66
CA GLU A 992 106.51 -62.74 -7.49
C GLU A 992 107.13 -63.03 -8.86
N ILE A 993 108.37 -62.60 -9.07
CA ILE A 993 109.14 -62.91 -10.29
C ILE A 993 109.98 -64.16 -10.05
N THR A 994 109.93 -65.09 -11.00
CA THR A 994 110.73 -66.31 -11.04
C THR A 994 111.56 -66.37 -12.33
N GLY A 995 112.67 -67.11 -12.29
CA GLY A 995 113.63 -67.23 -13.39
C GLY A 995 114.93 -66.49 -13.12
N THR A 996 115.97 -66.80 -13.89
CA THR A 996 117.29 -66.20 -13.75
C THR A 996 117.35 -64.88 -14.49
N ALA A 997 117.73 -63.80 -13.80
CA ALA A 997 117.94 -62.48 -14.41
C ALA A 997 119.25 -62.47 -15.23
N LYS A 998 119.20 -63.03 -16.44
CA LYS A 998 120.33 -63.11 -17.38
C LYS A 998 119.84 -62.79 -18.81
N VAL A 999 120.66 -62.10 -19.61
CA VAL A 999 120.33 -61.81 -21.02
C VAL A 999 120.02 -63.11 -21.77
N GLY A 1000 118.96 -63.09 -22.58
CA GLY A 1000 118.42 -64.24 -23.31
C GLY A 1000 117.54 -65.19 -22.49
N LYS A 1001 117.48 -65.07 -21.16
CA LYS A 1001 116.58 -65.87 -20.30
C LYS A 1001 115.22 -65.20 -20.12
N THR A 1002 114.22 -66.01 -19.75
CA THR A 1002 112.84 -65.57 -19.54
C THR A 1002 112.53 -65.46 -18.06
N LEU A 1003 112.06 -64.30 -17.62
CA LEU A 1003 111.43 -64.11 -16.32
C LEU A 1003 109.92 -64.34 -16.43
N LYS A 1004 109.31 -64.96 -15.42
CA LYS A 1004 107.86 -65.12 -15.29
C LYS A 1004 107.37 -64.46 -14.01
N THR A 1005 106.21 -63.82 -14.03
CA THR A 1005 105.60 -63.21 -12.83
C THR A 1005 104.30 -63.92 -12.47
N THR A 1006 104.06 -64.15 -11.17
CA THR A 1006 102.76 -64.61 -10.68
C THR A 1006 101.75 -63.46 -10.67
N LYS A 1007 100.45 -63.76 -10.71
CA LYS A 1007 99.39 -62.73 -10.59
C LYS A 1007 99.25 -62.14 -9.18
N GLY A 1008 99.76 -62.81 -8.15
CA GLY A 1008 99.41 -62.53 -6.75
C GLY A 1008 98.01 -63.05 -6.37
N THR A 1009 97.63 -62.89 -5.11
CA THR A 1009 96.26 -63.14 -4.62
C THR A 1009 95.61 -61.83 -4.24
N TRP A 1010 94.30 -61.69 -4.48
CA TRP A 1010 93.58 -60.42 -4.40
C TRP A 1010 92.22 -60.60 -3.74
N SER A 1011 91.82 -59.64 -2.91
CA SER A 1011 90.50 -59.59 -2.30
C SER A 1011 89.84 -58.22 -2.51
N PRO A 1012 88.61 -58.15 -3.02
CA PRO A 1012 87.84 -59.26 -3.60
C PRO A 1012 88.50 -59.82 -4.88
N ALA A 1013 88.17 -61.07 -5.24
CA ALA A 1013 88.76 -61.73 -6.41
C ALA A 1013 88.45 -60.95 -7.71
N PRO A 1014 89.47 -60.56 -8.49
CA PRO A 1014 89.31 -59.89 -9.78
C PRO A 1014 89.02 -60.89 -10.90
N GLY A 1015 88.38 -60.40 -11.98
CA GLY A 1015 88.04 -61.21 -13.14
C GLY A 1015 89.22 -61.40 -14.11
N THR A 1016 90.04 -60.36 -14.30
CA THR A 1016 91.18 -60.40 -15.22
C THR A 1016 92.39 -59.64 -14.67
N TYR A 1017 93.56 -59.81 -15.31
CA TYR A 1017 94.81 -59.18 -14.92
C TYR A 1017 95.53 -58.63 -16.15
N SER A 1018 96.21 -57.50 -15.99
CA SER A 1018 97.18 -56.98 -16.95
C SER A 1018 98.56 -56.85 -16.31
N TYR A 1019 99.61 -57.01 -17.12
CA TYR A 1019 100.99 -57.02 -16.66
C TYR A 1019 101.77 -55.88 -17.34
N GLN A 1020 102.74 -55.34 -16.63
CA GLN A 1020 103.72 -54.43 -17.21
C GLN A 1020 105.07 -54.64 -16.53
N TRP A 1021 106.10 -54.91 -17.33
CA TRP A 1021 107.46 -55.05 -16.83
C TRP A 1021 108.22 -53.74 -16.89
N TYR A 1022 109.15 -53.56 -15.95
CA TYR A 1022 109.99 -52.39 -15.78
C TYR A 1022 111.44 -52.81 -15.52
N ALA A 1023 112.39 -52.06 -16.07
CA ALA A 1023 113.82 -52.19 -15.81
C ALA A 1023 114.32 -50.93 -15.09
N ASN A 1024 114.84 -51.06 -13.87
CA ASN A 1024 115.19 -49.95 -12.98
C ASN A 1024 114.09 -48.90 -12.86
N GLY A 1025 112.83 -49.33 -12.78
CA GLY A 1025 111.67 -48.44 -12.68
C GLY A 1025 111.19 -47.85 -14.02
N THR A 1026 111.93 -48.02 -15.12
CA THR A 1026 111.50 -47.57 -16.45
C THR A 1026 110.71 -48.66 -17.18
N LYS A 1027 109.55 -48.30 -17.75
CA LYS A 1027 108.67 -49.23 -18.46
C LYS A 1027 109.40 -49.87 -19.64
N ILE A 1028 109.31 -51.20 -19.74
CA ILE A 1028 109.78 -51.94 -20.91
C ILE A 1028 108.63 -51.96 -21.93
N THR A 1029 108.78 -51.20 -23.01
CA THR A 1029 107.75 -51.09 -24.05
C THR A 1029 107.42 -52.46 -24.65
N GLY A 1030 106.12 -52.76 -24.79
CA GLY A 1030 105.63 -54.04 -25.30
C GLY A 1030 105.67 -55.22 -24.31
N ALA A 1031 106.28 -55.06 -23.13
CA ALA A 1031 106.36 -56.12 -22.13
C ALA A 1031 105.10 -56.20 -21.26
N THR A 1032 104.02 -56.75 -21.83
CA THR A 1032 102.69 -56.82 -21.19
C THR A 1032 102.20 -58.24 -20.91
N LYS A 1033 103.00 -59.25 -21.25
CA LYS A 1033 102.73 -60.66 -20.96
C LYS A 1033 103.19 -61.02 -19.53
N PRO A 1034 102.66 -62.08 -18.91
CA PRO A 1034 103.17 -62.59 -17.62
C PRO A 1034 104.60 -63.15 -17.69
N SER A 1035 105.22 -63.16 -18.87
CA SER A 1035 106.61 -63.55 -19.12
C SER A 1035 107.36 -62.47 -19.90
N LEU A 1036 108.63 -62.24 -19.56
CA LEU A 1036 109.53 -61.31 -20.21
C LEU A 1036 110.85 -61.99 -20.58
N VAL A 1037 111.21 -61.96 -21.87
CA VAL A 1037 112.57 -62.31 -22.33
C VAL A 1037 113.47 -61.10 -22.14
N LEU A 1038 114.59 -61.29 -21.44
CA LEU A 1038 115.56 -60.22 -21.20
C LEU A 1038 116.46 -60.04 -22.42
N LYS A 1039 116.42 -58.86 -23.05
CA LYS A 1039 117.31 -58.50 -24.15
C LYS A 1039 118.57 -57.83 -23.61
N SER A 1040 119.56 -57.62 -24.48
CA SER A 1040 120.81 -56.93 -24.13
C SER A 1040 120.57 -55.56 -23.46
N ALA A 1041 119.52 -54.85 -23.87
CA ALA A 1041 119.12 -53.55 -23.31
C ALA A 1041 118.74 -53.59 -21.81
N GLN A 1042 118.48 -54.77 -21.24
CA GLN A 1042 118.19 -54.96 -19.82
C GLN A 1042 119.42 -55.32 -18.98
N HIS A 1043 120.59 -55.59 -19.58
CA HIS A 1043 121.83 -55.88 -18.85
C HIS A 1043 122.14 -54.81 -17.80
N GLY A 1044 122.51 -55.24 -16.59
CA GLY A 1044 122.79 -54.38 -15.43
C GLY A 1044 121.56 -53.78 -14.74
N LYS A 1045 120.34 -53.97 -15.25
CA LYS A 1045 119.11 -53.40 -14.66
C LYS A 1045 118.40 -54.41 -13.76
N LYS A 1046 117.72 -53.95 -12.71
CA LYS A 1046 116.80 -54.76 -11.90
C LYS A 1046 115.41 -54.78 -12.54
N ILE A 1047 114.76 -55.92 -12.53
CA ILE A 1047 113.46 -56.09 -13.20
C ILE A 1047 112.34 -56.15 -12.16
N THR A 1048 111.25 -55.43 -12.42
CA THR A 1048 110.00 -55.50 -11.63
C THR A 1048 108.81 -55.72 -12.56
N ALA A 1049 107.75 -56.34 -12.04
CA ALA A 1049 106.50 -56.57 -12.75
C ALA A 1049 105.35 -55.95 -11.96
N LYS A 1050 104.61 -55.04 -12.59
CA LYS A 1050 103.37 -54.48 -12.07
C LYS A 1050 102.20 -55.30 -12.60
N VAL A 1051 101.40 -55.84 -11.71
CA VAL A 1051 100.14 -56.51 -12.01
C VAL A 1051 98.99 -55.58 -11.65
N THR A 1052 98.10 -55.34 -12.61
CA THR A 1052 96.84 -54.63 -12.40
C THR A 1052 95.71 -55.65 -12.42
N ALA A 1053 94.91 -55.69 -11.36
CA ALA A 1053 93.75 -56.56 -11.19
C ALA A 1053 92.48 -55.81 -11.55
N HIS A 1054 91.71 -56.36 -12.50
CA HIS A 1054 90.47 -55.78 -13.00
C HIS A 1054 89.28 -56.58 -12.49
N ARG A 1055 88.33 -55.91 -11.82
CA ARG A 1055 87.07 -56.52 -11.39
C ARG A 1055 85.90 -55.69 -11.94
N PRO A 1056 84.95 -56.28 -12.68
CA PRO A 1056 83.81 -55.55 -13.21
C PRO A 1056 83.11 -54.71 -12.13
N GLY A 1057 82.81 -53.45 -12.45
CA GLY A 1057 82.14 -52.53 -11.53
C GLY A 1057 83.00 -51.97 -10.39
N HIS A 1058 84.30 -52.30 -10.31
CA HIS A 1058 85.20 -51.83 -9.25
C HIS A 1058 86.36 -51.01 -9.83
N LEU A 1059 87.04 -50.24 -8.98
CA LEU A 1059 88.31 -49.58 -9.33
C LEU A 1059 89.42 -50.62 -9.58
N ASP A 1060 90.45 -50.27 -10.35
CA ASP A 1060 91.57 -51.19 -10.65
C ASP A 1060 92.53 -51.34 -9.47
N GLY A 1061 92.79 -52.59 -9.05
CA GLY A 1061 93.81 -52.92 -8.06
C GLY A 1061 95.20 -52.96 -8.69
N LYS A 1062 96.25 -52.46 -8.03
CA LYS A 1062 97.63 -52.47 -8.58
C LYS A 1062 98.63 -52.96 -7.54
N ALA A 1063 99.52 -53.86 -7.93
CA ALA A 1063 100.60 -54.38 -7.10
C ALA A 1063 101.87 -54.61 -7.92
N THR A 1064 103.02 -54.24 -7.38
CA THR A 1064 104.33 -54.43 -8.03
C THR A 1064 105.11 -55.49 -7.28
N SER A 1065 105.79 -56.37 -8.03
CA SER A 1065 106.67 -57.41 -7.48
C SER A 1065 107.88 -56.80 -6.76
N LYS A 1066 108.56 -57.63 -5.95
CA LYS A 1066 109.94 -57.31 -5.55
C LYS A 1066 110.83 -57.28 -6.81
N ALA A 1067 111.87 -56.44 -6.77
CA ALA A 1067 112.84 -56.36 -7.86
C ALA A 1067 113.73 -57.60 -7.89
N THR A 1068 114.11 -58.06 -9.08
CA THR A 1068 115.13 -59.11 -9.24
C THR A 1068 116.53 -58.61 -8.84
N GLY A 1069 117.50 -59.53 -8.79
CA GLY A 1069 118.91 -59.16 -8.95
C GLY A 1069 119.17 -58.44 -10.29
N THR A 1070 120.32 -57.80 -10.43
CA THR A 1070 120.72 -57.15 -11.69
C THR A 1070 120.87 -58.19 -12.80
N VAL A 1071 120.42 -57.85 -14.01
CA VAL A 1071 120.51 -58.77 -15.15
C VAL A 1071 121.97 -58.97 -15.55
N THR A 1072 122.48 -60.20 -15.43
CA THR A 1072 123.84 -60.56 -15.83
C THR A 1072 123.94 -60.86 -17.32
N ARG A 1073 125.18 -60.83 -17.86
CA ARG A 1073 125.47 -61.16 -19.25
C ARG A 1073 125.14 -62.60 -19.59
#